data_AF-A0A0C3D9R1-F1
#
_entry.id   AF-A0A0C3D9R1-F1
#
_cell.length_a   1.000
_cell.length_b   1.000
_cell.length_c   1.000
_cell.angle_alpha   90.00
_cell.angle_beta   90.00
_cell.angle_gamma   90.00
#
_symmetry.space_group_name_H-M   'P 1'
#
loop_
_entity.id
_entity.type
_entity.pdbx_description
1 polymer ?
#
loop_
_entity_poly.entity_id
_entity_poly.type
_entity_poly.pdbx_seq_one_letter_code
_entity_poly.pdbx_strand_id
1 'polypeptide(L)'
;FKDFPLLAWSRLDCKDYLSELLRLEGRCGVSENCLSCRRQPAQFRCDDCFGLGMYCQECIVVCHGNNPLHRLKKWNGTYFEHTTLKDLGLNVQLGHPVGEQCSRPRPVPKGEFVVVHDNGVHVVSLTFCRCETAGTYFRQLLRIRWFPATSDKPRTAATFCMLEHFHILSLESKISCYDFYNALSRLSDNTGLNPPKTRYEQFLRMVRQWHHLKMLKHSGRGHDPAGVLNLKEGECAVLCPACPQPGKNMNVSSSVPRDTDALFVALDANFRLRHHAVSSNETDPSLSQGWAYFVEDSTFKKYLCDHKNDVQEKSTCSNHNAVNMADVKSKKSCDATGIGMVVCARHGMRLPNGVVDLQYGERYVNMDYAFASALHHSNSTLLKVSYDIACQWHKKLHQRMVKMPPSVQPNLHNRDITFLVPKFHLPAHITSCQWAFSFNWTKGIRRTDGEEPEHGWANINAAALSTKDMGPGHRRDMLDDYFGNWNWKKLVKLGSSILRKIKEAIPECNEHQGDFEELTQSLEHKFPEQLVKWKRQVEEWEANSTKPNTFEVKSTGITQASIRLQLAKEEAEISLSKSEVPLHPDVTAGFFISTGIDLEDQQQRLREATRLGLSGTDTNQVRVQQRSNILMRRIEAWQQVQDLFMPGVSTLRDESTQVTNQPHSLADLLLFLPSQINGKTVCPRKLEMIEFRLREGQAFDALNNIRQGLCSRAYMLKFKDRFLCGQGANTRARNCVKTLDVKIGSATTRYRMAYRALSTLGPSLGQVGWKHHLR
;
A
#
# COMPACT_ATOMS: atom_id res chain seq x y z
N PHE A 1 -34.16 15.99 -24.18
CA PHE A 1 -33.69 16.69 -22.97
C PHE A 1 -33.80 15.85 -21.68
N LYS A 2 -34.73 14.88 -21.54
CA LYS A 2 -34.82 14.02 -20.33
C LYS A 2 -33.53 13.26 -19.99
N ASP A 3 -32.77 12.82 -21.00
CA ASP A 3 -31.49 12.10 -20.78
C ASP A 3 -30.29 13.04 -20.57
N PHE A 4 -30.47 14.36 -20.72
CA PHE A 4 -29.40 15.36 -20.67
C PHE A 4 -29.82 16.61 -19.88
N PRO A 5 -30.03 16.49 -18.55
CA PRO A 5 -30.60 17.57 -17.72
C PRO A 5 -29.74 18.84 -17.70
N LEU A 6 -28.41 18.73 -17.73
CA LEU A 6 -27.53 19.91 -17.78
C LEU A 6 -27.63 20.70 -19.09
N LEU A 7 -27.88 20.00 -20.22
CA LEU A 7 -28.09 20.67 -21.51
C LEU A 7 -29.43 21.40 -21.57
N ALA A 8 -30.46 20.85 -20.93
CA ALA A 8 -31.74 21.52 -20.76
C ALA A 8 -31.56 22.78 -19.90
N TRP A 9 -30.97 22.62 -18.72
CA TRP A 9 -30.76 23.72 -17.77
C TRP A 9 -29.94 24.87 -18.40
N SER A 10 -28.80 24.56 -19.03
CA SER A 10 -27.94 25.57 -19.63
C SER A 10 -28.57 26.34 -20.78
N ARG A 11 -29.45 25.70 -21.57
CA ARG A 11 -30.03 26.33 -22.77
C ARG A 11 -31.38 27.00 -22.50
N LEU A 12 -32.16 26.47 -21.57
CA LEU A 12 -33.54 26.87 -21.37
C LEU A 12 -33.77 27.53 -20.01
N ASP A 13 -33.20 26.97 -18.93
CA ASP A 13 -33.64 27.31 -17.57
C ASP A 13 -32.68 28.25 -16.81
N CYS A 14 -31.40 28.34 -17.23
CA CYS A 14 -30.34 29.06 -16.50
C CYS A 14 -30.71 30.52 -16.18
N LYS A 15 -31.36 31.21 -17.14
CA LYS A 15 -31.80 32.60 -16.97
C LYS A 15 -32.87 32.74 -15.88
N ASP A 16 -33.80 31.80 -15.82
CA ASP A 16 -34.88 31.83 -14.83
C ASP A 16 -34.35 31.49 -13.44
N TYR A 17 -33.44 30.52 -13.34
CA TYR A 17 -32.72 30.21 -12.10
C TYR A 17 -31.96 31.43 -11.58
N LEU A 18 -31.22 32.14 -12.46
CA LEU A 18 -30.53 33.36 -12.07
C LEU A 18 -31.50 34.45 -11.61
N SER A 19 -32.63 34.62 -12.31
CA SER A 19 -33.65 35.61 -11.95
C SER A 19 -34.25 35.32 -10.58
N GLU A 20 -34.51 34.06 -10.25
CA GLU A 20 -34.98 33.65 -8.93
C GLU A 20 -33.92 33.84 -7.84
N LEU A 21 -32.64 33.54 -8.12
CA LEU A 21 -31.54 33.83 -7.18
C LEU A 21 -31.46 35.33 -6.86
N LEU A 22 -31.55 36.19 -7.87
CA LEU A 22 -31.57 37.65 -7.67
C LEU A 22 -32.83 38.12 -6.95
N ARG A 23 -33.99 37.50 -7.23
CA ARG A 23 -35.25 37.81 -6.52
C ARG A 23 -35.12 37.57 -5.01
N LEU A 24 -34.41 36.50 -4.61
CA LEU A 24 -34.15 36.13 -3.21
C LEU A 24 -33.25 37.12 -2.46
N GLU A 25 -32.46 37.93 -3.16
CA GLU A 25 -31.68 39.02 -2.57
C GLU A 25 -32.57 40.24 -2.20
N GLY A 26 -33.79 40.31 -2.73
CA GLY A 26 -34.78 41.35 -2.40
C GLY A 26 -35.90 40.88 -1.46
N ARG A 27 -36.91 41.74 -1.25
CA ARG A 27 -38.08 41.46 -0.38
C ARG A 27 -39.03 40.38 -0.92
N CYS A 28 -38.82 39.87 -2.13
CA CYS A 28 -39.58 38.76 -2.71
C CYS A 28 -41.11 38.97 -2.78
N GLY A 29 -41.60 40.22 -2.82
CA GLY A 29 -43.03 40.54 -2.81
C GLY A 29 -43.74 40.32 -1.47
N VAL A 30 -42.98 40.16 -0.37
CA VAL A 30 -43.52 39.96 0.98
C VAL A 30 -44.10 41.28 1.51
N SER A 31 -45.20 41.20 2.27
CA SER A 31 -45.91 42.34 2.86
C SER A 31 -44.96 43.31 3.58
N GLU A 32 -45.28 44.60 3.54
CA GLU A 32 -44.60 45.63 4.34
C GLU A 32 -44.90 45.51 5.83
N ASN A 33 -45.96 44.79 6.20
CA ASN A 33 -46.32 44.53 7.59
C ASN A 33 -45.72 43.21 8.09
N CYS A 34 -45.35 43.19 9.36
CA CYS A 34 -44.83 42.01 10.05
C CYS A 34 -45.78 40.82 9.89
N LEU A 35 -45.24 39.68 9.47
CA LEU A 35 -46.01 38.45 9.24
C LEU A 35 -46.75 37.97 10.50
N SER A 36 -46.16 38.19 11.69
CA SER A 36 -46.72 37.73 12.97
C SER A 36 -47.76 38.71 13.54
N CYS A 37 -47.36 39.96 13.88
CA CYS A 37 -48.26 40.89 14.55
C CYS A 37 -49.14 41.71 13.61
N ARG A 38 -48.80 41.79 12.31
CA ARG A 38 -49.48 42.60 11.27
C ARG A 38 -49.62 44.10 11.56
N ARG A 39 -48.96 44.61 12.61
CA ARG A 39 -49.07 46.00 13.09
C ARG A 39 -47.81 46.84 12.87
N GLN A 40 -46.66 46.19 12.88
CA GLN A 40 -45.34 46.84 12.79
C GLN A 40 -44.70 46.56 11.42
N PRO A 41 -43.81 47.42 10.93
CA PRO A 41 -43.09 47.18 9.68
C PRO A 41 -42.28 45.87 9.68
N ALA A 42 -42.36 45.13 8.58
CA ALA A 42 -41.56 43.94 8.29
C ALA A 42 -40.16 44.36 7.78
N GLN A 43 -39.21 44.45 8.71
CA GLN A 43 -37.84 44.89 8.43
C GLN A 43 -36.82 43.76 8.49
N PHE A 44 -37.09 42.69 9.22
CA PHE A 44 -36.12 41.63 9.49
C PHE A 44 -36.50 40.32 8.82
N ARG A 45 -35.51 39.62 8.29
CA ARG A 45 -35.64 38.28 7.69
C ARG A 45 -34.62 37.35 8.31
N CYS A 46 -34.99 36.08 8.49
CA CYS A 46 -34.07 35.02 8.87
C CYS A 46 -33.72 34.21 7.63
N ASP A 47 -32.43 33.98 7.37
CA ASP A 47 -31.98 33.19 6.22
C ASP A 47 -32.00 31.67 6.49
N ASP A 48 -32.07 31.27 7.76
CA ASP A 48 -32.06 29.85 8.16
C ASP A 48 -33.47 29.26 8.42
N CYS A 49 -34.51 30.11 8.50
CA CYS A 49 -35.88 29.65 8.70
C CYS A 49 -36.50 29.21 7.37
N PHE A 50 -37.43 28.25 7.43
CA PHE A 50 -38.20 27.89 6.25
C PHE A 50 -39.14 29.02 5.82
N GLY A 51 -39.03 29.44 4.56
CA GLY A 51 -39.85 30.50 3.95
C GLY A 51 -39.19 31.88 3.94
N LEU A 52 -39.86 32.84 3.30
CA LEU A 52 -39.34 34.21 3.08
C LEU A 52 -40.00 35.26 4.00
N GLY A 53 -40.62 34.81 5.09
CA GLY A 53 -41.36 35.67 6.01
C GLY A 53 -40.50 36.77 6.62
N MET A 54 -41.06 37.98 6.67
CA MET A 54 -40.43 39.15 7.27
C MET A 54 -41.17 39.61 8.53
N TYR A 55 -40.42 40.10 9.52
CA TYR A 55 -40.90 40.36 10.86
C TYR A 55 -40.46 41.74 11.36
N CYS A 56 -41.14 42.26 12.38
CA CYS A 56 -40.62 43.35 13.20
C CYS A 56 -39.61 42.81 14.24
N GLN A 57 -38.89 43.72 14.91
CA GLN A 57 -37.83 43.35 15.87
C GLN A 57 -38.34 42.48 17.02
N GLU A 58 -39.48 42.81 17.63
CA GLU A 58 -40.03 42.04 18.75
C GLU A 58 -40.44 40.62 18.34
N CYS A 59 -41.22 40.51 17.26
CA CYS A 59 -41.68 39.22 16.77
C CYS A 59 -40.51 38.33 16.34
N ILE A 60 -39.47 38.88 15.69
CA ILE A 60 -38.34 38.05 15.27
C ILE A 60 -37.54 37.53 16.46
N VAL A 61 -37.34 38.34 17.52
CA VAL A 61 -36.67 37.89 18.75
C VAL A 61 -37.47 36.79 19.44
N VAL A 62 -38.80 36.95 19.56
CA VAL A 62 -39.68 35.94 20.17
C VAL A 62 -39.67 34.64 19.36
N CYS A 63 -39.82 34.71 18.03
CA CYS A 63 -39.81 33.54 17.15
C CYS A 63 -38.49 32.75 17.22
N HIS A 64 -37.37 33.40 17.50
CA HIS A 64 -36.04 32.78 17.54
C HIS A 64 -35.55 32.48 18.96
N GLY A 65 -36.41 32.56 19.99
CA GLY A 65 -36.03 32.23 21.37
C GLY A 65 -35.44 30.82 21.53
N ASN A 66 -35.92 29.86 20.71
CA ASN A 66 -35.40 28.49 20.66
C ASN A 66 -34.28 28.28 19.63
N ASN A 67 -34.02 29.27 18.77
CA ASN A 67 -33.06 29.19 17.67
C ASN A 67 -32.11 30.40 17.68
N PRO A 68 -31.32 30.58 18.76
CA PRO A 68 -30.55 31.82 18.99
C PRO A 68 -29.34 32.02 18.05
N LEU A 69 -29.06 31.05 17.18
CA LEU A 69 -27.90 31.03 16.27
C LEU A 69 -28.32 31.14 14.80
N HIS A 70 -29.58 31.49 14.52
CA HIS A 70 -30.02 31.77 13.17
C HIS A 70 -29.45 33.10 12.65
N ARG A 71 -29.09 33.13 11.37
CA ARG A 71 -28.55 34.30 10.68
C ARG A 71 -29.67 35.23 10.23
N LEU A 72 -29.57 36.50 10.62
CA LEU A 72 -30.57 37.51 10.32
C LEU A 72 -30.04 38.57 9.36
N LYS A 73 -30.99 39.17 8.65
CA LYS A 73 -30.80 40.30 7.75
C LYS A 73 -31.85 41.38 8.05
N LYS A 74 -31.45 42.64 7.94
CA LYS A 74 -32.33 43.81 8.07
C LYS A 74 -32.44 44.51 6.70
N TRP A 75 -33.66 44.85 6.31
CA TRP A 75 -33.90 45.64 5.11
C TRP A 75 -33.61 47.11 5.40
N ASN A 76 -32.65 47.71 4.69
CA ASN A 76 -32.29 49.12 4.86
C ASN A 76 -33.01 50.06 3.86
N GLY A 77 -33.89 49.52 3.01
CA GLY A 77 -34.57 50.24 1.95
C GLY A 77 -34.08 49.89 0.55
N THR A 78 -32.81 49.48 0.41
CA THR A 78 -32.19 49.15 -0.88
C THR A 78 -31.69 47.70 -0.95
N TYR A 79 -31.08 47.20 0.12
CA TYR A 79 -30.60 45.83 0.23
C TYR A 79 -30.73 45.29 1.66
N PHE A 80 -30.45 44.01 1.82
CA PHE A 80 -30.38 43.39 3.14
C PHE A 80 -28.99 43.53 3.75
N GLU A 81 -28.89 44.27 4.86
CA GLU A 81 -27.68 44.33 5.69
C GLU A 81 -27.67 43.22 6.74
N HIS A 82 -26.48 42.75 7.12
CA HIS A 82 -26.34 41.74 8.17
C HIS A 82 -26.74 42.31 9.53
N THR A 83 -27.43 41.52 10.35
CA THR A 83 -27.70 41.83 11.76
C THR A 83 -27.74 40.55 12.59
N THR A 84 -27.69 40.66 13.92
CA THR A 84 -27.66 39.50 14.81
C THR A 84 -28.81 39.54 15.81
N LEU A 85 -29.29 38.37 16.24
CA LEU A 85 -30.30 38.27 17.30
C LEU A 85 -29.85 38.96 18.60
N LYS A 86 -28.55 38.93 18.90
CA LYS A 86 -27.96 39.66 20.02
C LYS A 86 -28.20 41.16 19.91
N ASP A 87 -27.95 41.75 18.74
CA ASP A 87 -28.07 43.20 18.55
C ASP A 87 -29.54 43.64 18.53
N LEU A 88 -30.46 42.73 18.20
CA LEU A 88 -31.91 42.94 18.32
C LEU A 88 -32.44 42.73 19.76
N GLY A 89 -31.61 42.24 20.68
CA GLY A 89 -31.93 42.13 22.11
C GLY A 89 -32.15 40.71 22.64
N LEU A 90 -31.94 39.66 21.84
CA LEU A 90 -32.06 38.28 22.31
C LEU A 90 -30.97 37.95 23.35
N ASN A 91 -31.38 37.41 24.50
CA ASN A 91 -30.50 36.91 25.54
C ASN A 91 -30.76 35.42 25.80
N VAL A 92 -29.73 34.59 25.67
CA VAL A 92 -29.80 33.16 25.93
C VAL A 92 -29.65 32.92 27.44
N GLN A 93 -30.76 32.61 28.11
CA GLN A 93 -30.76 32.24 29.52
C GLN A 93 -30.58 30.72 29.67
N LEU A 94 -29.62 30.31 30.50
CA LEU A 94 -29.37 28.91 30.81
C LEU A 94 -30.01 28.47 32.13
N GLY A 95 -30.22 27.17 32.28
CA GLY A 95 -30.68 26.56 33.53
C GLY A 95 -32.19 26.61 33.76
N HIS A 96 -32.96 27.22 32.86
CA HIS A 96 -34.42 27.31 32.91
C HIS A 96 -35.02 27.08 31.50
N PRO A 97 -36.26 26.59 31.40
CA PRO A 97 -37.03 26.57 30.14
C PRO A 97 -37.12 27.95 29.48
N VAL A 98 -37.31 27.97 28.17
CA VAL A 98 -37.51 29.21 27.40
C VAL A 98 -38.80 29.89 27.84
N GLY A 99 -38.71 31.18 28.20
CA GLY A 99 -39.82 31.99 28.70
C GLY A 99 -39.83 32.17 30.22
N GLU A 100 -39.17 31.31 30.99
CA GLU A 100 -38.99 31.51 32.43
C GLU A 100 -37.86 32.50 32.72
N GLN A 101 -37.94 33.24 33.84
CA GLN A 101 -36.89 34.14 34.29
C GLN A 101 -36.11 33.53 35.46
N CYS A 102 -34.78 33.58 35.39
CA CYS A 102 -33.92 33.15 36.49
C CYS A 102 -33.99 34.17 37.64
N SER A 103 -34.20 33.71 38.88
CA SER A 103 -34.20 34.56 40.07
C SER A 103 -32.80 34.98 40.51
N ARG A 104 -31.76 34.26 40.09
CA ARG A 104 -30.34 34.57 40.35
C ARG A 104 -29.51 34.51 39.06
N PRO A 105 -29.77 35.40 38.09
CA PRO A 105 -29.06 35.39 36.82
C PRO A 105 -27.62 35.90 37.01
N ARG A 106 -26.69 35.31 36.28
CA ARG A 106 -25.32 35.82 36.11
C ARG A 106 -25.05 36.09 34.63
N PRO A 107 -25.21 37.33 34.16
CA PRO A 107 -24.91 37.66 32.77
C PRO A 107 -23.41 37.54 32.49
N VAL A 108 -23.07 37.06 31.31
CA VAL A 108 -21.73 37.20 30.73
C VAL A 108 -21.62 38.63 30.17
N PRO A 109 -20.47 39.32 30.30
CA PRO A 109 -20.34 40.68 29.77
C PRO A 109 -20.65 40.72 28.26
N LYS A 110 -21.30 41.81 27.82
CA LYS A 110 -21.82 41.94 26.45
C LYS A 110 -20.69 41.78 25.43
N GLY A 111 -20.93 40.93 24.42
CA GLY A 111 -19.98 40.71 23.32
C GLY A 111 -18.80 39.78 23.63
N GLU A 112 -18.79 39.13 24.79
CA GLU A 112 -17.73 38.22 25.19
C GLU A 112 -18.01 36.74 24.89
N PHE A 113 -19.28 36.32 24.79
CA PHE A 113 -19.61 34.91 24.55
C PHE A 113 -19.73 34.59 23.06
N VAL A 114 -18.90 33.67 22.60
CA VAL A 114 -18.84 33.24 21.19
C VAL A 114 -19.31 31.80 21.05
N VAL A 115 -20.18 31.51 20.09
CA VAL A 115 -20.65 30.16 19.76
C VAL A 115 -20.23 29.79 18.35
N VAL A 116 -19.52 28.68 18.19
CA VAL A 116 -19.17 28.12 16.89
C VAL A 116 -20.26 27.13 16.47
N HIS A 117 -20.94 27.41 15.36
CA HIS A 117 -22.04 26.64 14.80
C HIS A 117 -21.73 26.30 13.34
N ASP A 118 -22.45 25.34 12.74
CA ASP A 118 -22.24 24.86 11.37
C ASP A 118 -22.65 25.88 10.30
N ASN A 119 -23.44 26.90 10.67
CA ASN A 119 -23.74 28.04 9.81
C ASN A 119 -22.82 29.26 10.04
N GLY A 120 -21.84 29.19 10.94
CA GLY A 120 -20.88 30.26 11.22
C GLY A 120 -20.53 30.45 12.70
N VAL A 121 -19.76 31.50 12.97
CA VAL A 121 -19.35 31.96 14.31
C VAL A 121 -20.27 33.10 14.78
N HIS A 122 -20.90 32.92 15.94
CA HIS A 122 -21.90 33.82 16.50
C HIS A 122 -21.42 34.48 17.79
N VAL A 123 -21.70 35.76 17.95
CA VAL A 123 -21.55 36.45 19.25
C VAL A 123 -22.93 36.57 19.87
N VAL A 124 -23.12 36.03 21.07
CA VAL A 124 -24.42 35.98 21.75
C VAL A 124 -24.40 36.68 23.10
N SER A 125 -25.55 37.22 23.52
CA SER A 125 -25.79 37.58 24.93
C SER A 125 -26.20 36.32 25.68
N LEU A 126 -25.48 35.97 26.75
CA LEU A 126 -25.72 34.75 27.50
C LEU A 126 -25.75 35.02 29.00
N THR A 127 -26.68 34.36 29.69
CA THR A 127 -26.89 34.47 31.13
C THR A 127 -26.90 33.09 31.77
N PHE A 128 -25.97 32.84 32.70
CA PHE A 128 -25.95 31.61 33.49
C PHE A 128 -26.95 31.68 34.66
N CYS A 129 -27.49 30.52 35.05
CA CYS A 129 -28.27 30.39 36.27
C CYS A 129 -27.35 30.17 37.49
N ARG A 130 -27.64 30.86 38.61
CA ARG A 130 -27.04 30.62 39.94
C ARG A 130 -28.07 30.32 41.02
N CYS A 131 -29.23 29.78 40.65
CA CYS A 131 -30.15 29.19 41.61
C CYS A 131 -29.46 28.06 42.37
N GLU A 132 -29.96 27.71 43.55
CA GLU A 132 -29.34 26.70 44.42
C GLU A 132 -29.19 25.32 43.76
N THR A 133 -30.16 24.95 42.92
CA THR A 133 -30.17 23.69 42.16
C THR A 133 -29.40 23.76 40.83
N ALA A 134 -28.79 24.91 40.51
CA ALA A 134 -28.10 25.11 39.24
C ALA A 134 -26.83 24.24 39.15
N GLY A 135 -26.65 23.56 38.02
CA GLY A 135 -25.39 22.88 37.73
C GLY A 135 -24.24 23.88 37.52
N THR A 136 -23.00 23.38 37.49
CA THR A 136 -21.84 24.19 37.09
C THR A 136 -22.03 24.79 35.69
N TYR A 137 -21.34 25.89 35.36
CA TYR A 137 -21.51 26.59 34.08
C TYR A 137 -21.30 25.69 32.86
N PHE A 138 -20.29 24.82 32.88
CA PHE A 138 -20.05 23.87 31.79
C PHE A 138 -21.17 22.82 31.67
N ARG A 139 -21.76 22.35 32.79
CA ARG A 139 -22.91 21.41 32.77
C ARG A 139 -24.14 22.09 32.18
N GLN A 140 -24.39 23.36 32.50
CA GLN A 140 -25.50 24.13 31.92
C GLN A 140 -25.37 24.21 30.39
N LEU A 141 -24.16 24.50 29.87
CA LEU A 141 -23.90 24.51 28.43
C LEU A 141 -24.07 23.12 27.79
N LEU A 142 -23.50 22.08 28.39
CA LEU A 142 -23.62 20.71 27.87
C LEU A 142 -25.08 20.24 27.82
N ARG A 143 -25.91 20.62 28.81
CA ARG A 143 -27.35 20.29 28.85
C ARG A 143 -28.14 20.92 27.69
N ILE A 144 -27.73 22.07 27.19
CA ILE A 144 -28.30 22.69 25.98
C ILE A 144 -27.54 22.31 24.70
N ARG A 145 -26.69 21.26 24.76
CA ARG A 145 -25.88 20.75 23.63
C ARG A 145 -24.87 21.76 23.09
N TRP A 146 -24.35 22.63 23.95
CA TRP A 146 -23.23 23.51 23.66
C TRP A 146 -22.00 22.98 24.41
N PHE A 147 -21.01 22.53 23.67
CA PHE A 147 -19.76 22.03 24.19
C PHE A 147 -18.83 23.19 24.54
N PRO A 148 -18.46 23.39 25.81
CA PRO A 148 -17.64 24.54 26.20
C PRO A 148 -16.16 24.32 25.90
N ALA A 149 -15.45 25.39 25.53
CA ALA A 149 -14.00 25.35 25.32
C ALA A 149 -13.19 25.27 26.63
N THR A 150 -13.78 25.68 27.76
CA THR A 150 -13.19 25.60 29.10
C THR A 150 -14.27 25.26 30.14
N SER A 151 -13.90 24.55 31.20
CA SER A 151 -14.84 24.20 32.27
C SER A 151 -15.08 25.34 33.25
N ASP A 152 -14.03 26.11 33.56
CA ASP A 152 -14.14 27.32 34.38
C ASP A 152 -14.43 28.55 33.51
N LYS A 153 -15.37 29.38 33.98
CA LYS A 153 -15.85 30.64 33.37
C LYS A 153 -15.85 30.62 31.82
N PRO A 154 -16.60 29.70 31.18
CA PRO A 154 -16.58 29.57 29.72
C PRO A 154 -16.97 30.89 29.02
N ARG A 155 -16.24 31.20 27.95
CA ARG A 155 -16.49 32.32 27.03
C ARG A 155 -16.67 31.89 25.58
N THR A 156 -16.49 30.61 25.31
CA THR A 156 -16.64 30.04 23.98
C THR A 156 -17.23 28.66 24.08
N ALA A 157 -18.17 28.35 23.20
CA ALA A 157 -18.73 27.02 23.05
C ALA A 157 -18.89 26.67 21.57
N ALA A 158 -18.98 25.38 21.28
CA ALA A 158 -19.32 24.82 20.00
C ALA A 158 -20.65 24.09 20.11
N THR A 159 -21.54 24.17 19.12
CA THR A 159 -22.74 23.32 19.14
C THR A 159 -22.36 21.85 18.90
N PHE A 160 -23.11 20.92 19.49
CA PHE A 160 -22.90 19.49 19.22
C PHE A 160 -23.09 19.16 17.73
N CYS A 161 -24.04 19.84 17.06
CA CYS A 161 -24.28 19.68 15.62
C CYS A 161 -23.01 19.99 14.81
N MET A 162 -22.37 21.13 15.10
CA MET A 162 -21.13 21.52 14.41
C MET A 162 -19.98 20.53 14.68
N LEU A 163 -19.79 20.11 15.94
CA LEU A 163 -18.76 19.12 16.28
C LEU A 163 -19.02 17.75 15.64
N GLU A 164 -20.28 17.30 15.56
CA GLU A 164 -20.67 16.06 14.90
C GLU A 164 -20.45 16.14 13.39
N HIS A 165 -20.86 17.25 12.75
CA HIS A 165 -20.62 17.49 11.34
C HIS A 165 -19.13 17.49 11.02
N PHE A 166 -18.31 18.24 11.77
CA PHE A 166 -16.86 18.25 11.58
C PHE A 166 -16.24 16.86 11.79
N HIS A 167 -16.65 16.16 12.85
CA HIS A 167 -16.13 14.82 13.16
C HIS A 167 -16.40 13.86 11.99
N ILE A 168 -17.64 13.75 11.48
CA ILE A 168 -17.93 12.90 10.32
C ILE A 168 -17.21 13.37 9.06
N LEU A 169 -17.20 14.68 8.79
CA LEU A 169 -16.55 15.24 7.60
C LEU A 169 -15.04 14.97 7.60
N SER A 170 -14.37 15.14 8.74
CA SER A 170 -12.94 14.83 8.89
C SER A 170 -12.68 13.33 8.72
N LEU A 171 -13.52 12.46 9.27
CA LEU A 171 -13.41 11.01 9.09
C LEU A 171 -13.52 10.55 7.63
N GLU A 172 -14.35 11.21 6.80
CA GLU A 172 -14.51 10.89 5.37
C GLU A 172 -13.48 11.56 4.47
N SER A 173 -13.32 12.89 4.60
CA SER A 173 -12.53 13.72 3.67
C SER A 173 -11.09 13.97 4.12
N LYS A 174 -10.78 13.70 5.40
CA LYS A 174 -9.50 14.05 6.05
C LYS A 174 -9.20 15.56 6.06
N ILE A 175 -10.23 16.40 5.93
CA ILE A 175 -10.12 17.87 5.99
C ILE A 175 -9.43 18.31 7.27
N SER A 176 -8.59 19.35 7.15
CA SER A 176 -7.92 19.93 8.31
C SER A 176 -8.90 20.74 9.17
N CYS A 177 -8.61 20.86 10.47
CA CYS A 177 -9.35 21.79 11.33
C CYS A 177 -9.26 23.24 10.81
N TYR A 178 -8.12 23.61 10.24
CA TYR A 178 -7.85 24.95 9.72
C TYR A 178 -8.78 25.30 8.56
N ASP A 179 -8.86 24.45 7.54
CA ASP A 179 -9.69 24.70 6.37
C ASP A 179 -11.18 24.73 6.72
N PHE A 180 -11.61 23.82 7.61
CA PHE A 180 -12.99 23.81 8.08
C PHE A 180 -13.32 25.08 8.89
N TYR A 181 -12.45 25.49 9.81
CA TYR A 181 -12.66 26.71 10.59
C TYR A 181 -12.67 27.96 9.69
N ASN A 182 -11.80 28.02 8.68
CA ASN A 182 -11.81 29.11 7.71
C ASN A 182 -13.10 29.14 6.89
N ALA A 183 -13.64 27.98 6.51
CA ALA A 183 -14.94 27.90 5.87
C ALA A 183 -16.05 28.45 6.78
N LEU A 184 -16.06 28.10 8.07
CA LEU A 184 -16.99 28.67 9.07
C LEU A 184 -16.82 30.18 9.21
N SER A 185 -15.58 30.68 9.24
CA SER A 185 -15.31 32.11 9.31
C SER A 185 -15.86 32.85 8.08
N ARG A 186 -15.76 32.25 6.89
CA ARG A 186 -16.32 32.80 5.65
C ARG A 186 -17.84 32.71 5.60
N LEU A 187 -18.46 31.73 6.24
CA LEU A 187 -19.92 31.68 6.40
C LEU A 187 -20.46 32.82 7.28
N SER A 188 -19.67 33.28 8.26
CA SER A 188 -19.98 34.50 9.02
C SER A 188 -19.75 35.78 8.21
N ASP A 189 -18.59 35.89 7.56
CA ASP A 189 -18.27 37.01 6.66
C ASP A 189 -17.35 36.55 5.52
N ASN A 190 -17.90 36.46 4.32
CA ASN A 190 -17.15 36.07 3.12
C ASN A 190 -16.44 37.26 2.43
N THR A 191 -16.66 38.49 2.91
CA THR A 191 -16.01 39.70 2.35
C THR A 191 -14.63 39.94 2.96
N GLY A 192 -14.42 39.47 4.19
CA GLY A 192 -13.21 39.73 4.98
C GLY A 192 -13.16 41.14 5.57
N LEU A 193 -14.22 41.93 5.44
CA LEU A 193 -14.30 43.31 5.96
C LEU A 193 -14.57 43.33 7.46
N ASN A 194 -15.32 42.36 7.97
CA ASN A 194 -15.70 42.24 9.38
C ASN A 194 -15.54 40.78 9.85
N PRO A 195 -14.32 40.23 9.85
CA PRO A 195 -14.10 38.84 10.21
C PRO A 195 -14.53 38.58 11.66
N PRO A 196 -15.16 37.43 11.95
CA PRO A 196 -15.54 37.08 13.30
C PRO A 196 -14.30 36.96 14.21
N LYS A 197 -14.47 37.18 15.51
CA LYS A 197 -13.40 36.99 16.50
C LYS A 197 -12.83 35.58 16.37
N THR A 198 -11.52 35.47 16.15
CA THR A 198 -10.87 34.15 16.03
C THR A 198 -11.03 33.32 17.30
N ARG A 199 -11.46 32.07 17.12
CA ARG A 199 -11.64 31.03 18.15
C ARG A 199 -11.06 29.69 17.71
N TYR A 200 -10.08 29.73 16.80
CA TYR A 200 -9.48 28.52 16.23
C TYR A 200 -8.86 27.61 17.30
N GLU A 201 -8.09 28.17 18.24
CA GLU A 201 -7.49 27.41 19.36
C GLU A 201 -8.54 26.75 20.26
N GLN A 202 -9.64 27.47 20.54
CA GLN A 202 -10.76 26.93 21.29
C GLN A 202 -11.47 25.82 20.50
N PHE A 203 -11.62 25.98 19.18
CA PHE A 203 -12.19 24.98 18.30
C PHE A 203 -11.34 23.69 18.28
N LEU A 204 -10.02 23.81 18.09
CA LEU A 204 -9.08 22.67 18.16
C LEU A 204 -9.24 21.89 19.47
N ARG A 205 -9.30 22.59 20.60
CA ARG A 205 -9.48 21.97 21.91
C ARG A 205 -10.80 21.22 22.02
N MET A 206 -11.91 21.84 21.60
CA MET A 206 -13.24 21.23 21.67
C MET A 206 -13.36 20.00 20.75
N VAL A 207 -12.82 20.07 19.53
CA VAL A 207 -12.75 18.94 18.59
C VAL A 207 -12.03 17.76 19.23
N ARG A 208 -10.86 18.02 19.80
CA ARG A 208 -10.05 16.98 20.42
C ARG A 208 -10.75 16.32 21.60
N GLN A 209 -11.33 17.13 22.49
CA GLN A 209 -12.12 16.62 23.62
C GLN A 209 -13.35 15.84 23.14
N TRP A 210 -14.01 16.31 22.08
CA TRP A 210 -15.16 15.64 21.47
C TRP A 210 -14.79 14.26 20.92
N HIS A 211 -13.72 14.14 20.11
CA HIS A 211 -13.28 12.87 19.54
C HIS A 211 -12.96 11.87 20.65
N HIS A 212 -12.19 12.30 21.66
CA HIS A 212 -11.85 11.47 22.81
C HIS A 212 -13.10 10.96 23.58
N LEU A 213 -14.06 11.85 23.88
CA LEU A 213 -15.29 11.46 24.56
C LEU A 213 -16.17 10.55 23.70
N LYS A 214 -16.19 10.73 22.37
CA LYS A 214 -16.91 9.84 21.45
C LYS A 214 -16.29 8.44 21.45
N MET A 215 -14.96 8.32 21.39
CA MET A 215 -14.24 7.05 21.52
C MET A 215 -14.62 6.33 22.83
N LEU A 216 -14.55 7.02 23.98
CA LEU A 216 -14.91 6.46 25.28
C LEU A 216 -16.39 6.01 25.33
N LYS A 217 -17.29 6.85 24.81
CA LYS A 217 -18.73 6.55 24.75
C LYS A 217 -19.00 5.32 23.88
N HIS A 218 -18.40 5.24 22.69
CA HIS A 218 -18.57 4.12 21.76
C HIS A 218 -17.98 2.82 22.30
N SER A 219 -16.93 2.91 23.12
CA SER A 219 -16.31 1.76 23.79
C SER A 219 -17.02 1.39 25.10
N GLY A 220 -18.16 2.01 25.41
CA GLY A 220 -18.97 1.68 26.60
C GLY A 220 -18.36 2.10 27.94
N ARG A 221 -17.28 2.91 27.94
CA ARG A 221 -16.48 3.17 29.15
C ARG A 221 -17.14 4.08 30.17
N GLY A 222 -18.19 4.79 29.79
CA GLY A 222 -19.03 5.53 30.73
C GLY A 222 -19.83 4.65 31.69
N HIS A 223 -19.89 3.34 31.45
CA HIS A 223 -20.59 2.37 32.30
C HIS A 223 -19.66 1.53 33.19
N ASP A 224 -18.34 1.74 33.11
CA ASP A 224 -17.38 1.08 34.00
C ASP A 224 -17.50 1.66 35.41
N PRO A 225 -17.86 0.86 36.44
CA PRO A 225 -17.96 1.33 37.82
C PRO A 225 -16.64 1.90 38.38
N ALA A 226 -15.50 1.44 37.87
CA ALA A 226 -14.18 1.95 38.26
C ALA A 226 -13.81 3.27 37.56
N GLY A 227 -14.64 3.73 36.62
CA GLY A 227 -14.46 4.96 35.87
C GLY A 227 -13.42 4.88 34.76
N VAL A 228 -13.27 5.99 34.03
CA VAL A 228 -12.40 6.09 32.84
C VAL A 228 -10.92 5.90 33.17
N LEU A 229 -10.49 6.20 34.39
CA LEU A 229 -9.07 6.04 34.78
C LEU A 229 -8.63 4.58 34.92
N ASN A 230 -9.57 3.64 34.93
CA ASN A 230 -9.30 2.19 34.97
C ASN A 230 -9.16 1.56 33.57
N LEU A 231 -9.16 2.36 32.49
CA LEU A 231 -8.94 1.84 31.14
C LEU A 231 -7.56 1.21 31.00
N LYS A 232 -7.53 0.04 30.40
CA LYS A 232 -6.29 -0.64 29.99
C LYS A 232 -5.96 -0.32 28.54
N GLU A 233 -4.70 -0.55 28.18
CA GLU A 233 -4.23 -0.41 26.82
C GLU A 233 -5.10 -1.24 25.85
N GLY A 234 -5.44 -0.67 24.70
CA GLY A 234 -6.18 -1.34 23.64
C GLY A 234 -7.69 -1.55 23.85
N GLU A 235 -8.26 -1.22 25.02
CA GLU A 235 -9.68 -1.49 25.33
C GLU A 235 -10.69 -0.69 24.50
N CYS A 236 -10.27 0.41 23.87
CA CYS A 236 -11.10 1.21 22.95
C CYS A 236 -10.97 0.79 21.48
N ALA A 237 -10.16 -0.22 21.15
CA ALA A 237 -10.02 -0.69 19.78
C ALA A 237 -11.22 -1.55 19.36
N VAL A 238 -11.74 -1.31 18.15
CA VAL A 238 -12.81 -2.14 17.56
C VAL A 238 -12.16 -3.41 17.00
N LEU A 239 -12.41 -4.54 17.66
CA LEU A 239 -11.83 -5.83 17.30
C LEU A 239 -12.48 -6.44 16.05
N CYS A 240 -11.72 -7.27 15.33
CA CYS A 240 -12.26 -8.04 14.20
C CYS A 240 -13.03 -9.27 14.70
N PRO A 241 -14.37 -9.34 14.52
CA PRO A 241 -15.16 -10.45 15.04
C PRO A 241 -14.97 -11.76 14.25
N ALA A 242 -14.40 -11.69 13.05
CA ALA A 242 -14.08 -12.87 12.24
C ALA A 242 -12.65 -13.41 12.47
N CYS A 243 -11.82 -12.69 13.24
CA CYS A 243 -10.55 -13.25 13.71
C CYS A 243 -10.77 -14.14 14.93
N PRO A 244 -9.93 -15.17 15.13
CA PRO A 244 -10.02 -16.02 16.31
C PRO A 244 -9.80 -15.20 17.59
N GLN A 245 -10.76 -15.28 18.51
CA GLN A 245 -10.73 -14.68 19.84
C GLN A 245 -11.11 -15.74 20.87
N PRO A 246 -10.12 -16.51 21.38
CA PRO A 246 -10.33 -17.54 22.40
C PRO A 246 -11.19 -17.05 23.57
N GLY A 247 -12.27 -17.80 23.88
CA GLY A 247 -13.21 -17.47 24.96
C GLY A 247 -14.26 -16.41 24.60
N LYS A 248 -14.22 -15.84 23.38
CA LYS A 248 -15.24 -14.90 22.88
C LYS A 248 -16.04 -15.47 21.72
N ASN A 249 -15.38 -15.85 20.63
CA ASN A 249 -16.02 -16.36 19.40
C ASN A 249 -15.54 -17.76 19.00
N MET A 250 -14.69 -18.39 19.81
CA MET A 250 -14.24 -19.76 19.62
C MET A 250 -13.90 -20.42 20.97
N ASN A 251 -14.13 -21.73 21.05
CA ASN A 251 -13.76 -22.56 22.19
C ASN A 251 -12.37 -23.17 21.98
N VAL A 252 -11.56 -23.22 23.03
CA VAL A 252 -10.16 -23.71 23.00
C VAL A 252 -10.09 -25.25 23.16
N SER A 253 -11.22 -25.95 23.06
CA SER A 253 -11.37 -27.33 23.57
C SER A 253 -10.87 -28.45 22.65
N SER A 254 -10.42 -28.17 21.42
CA SER A 254 -9.91 -29.21 20.51
C SER A 254 -8.40 -29.41 20.71
N SER A 255 -7.97 -30.66 20.94
CA SER A 255 -6.56 -31.05 21.07
C SER A 255 -5.74 -30.84 19.78
N VAL A 256 -6.41 -30.64 18.63
CA VAL A 256 -5.80 -30.31 17.34
C VAL A 256 -6.34 -28.95 16.86
N PRO A 257 -5.49 -27.91 16.73
CA PRO A 257 -5.89 -26.62 16.17
C PRO A 257 -6.33 -26.78 14.71
N ARG A 258 -7.46 -26.18 14.32
CA ARG A 258 -7.88 -26.12 12.92
C ARG A 258 -7.22 -24.93 12.25
N ASP A 259 -7.04 -24.98 10.92
CA ASP A 259 -6.58 -23.83 10.12
C ASP A 259 -7.47 -22.58 10.27
N THR A 260 -8.74 -22.76 10.67
CA THR A 260 -9.68 -21.67 10.96
C THR A 260 -9.35 -20.93 12.25
N ASP A 261 -8.60 -21.55 13.14
CA ASP A 261 -8.24 -21.03 14.47
C ASP A 261 -6.97 -20.14 14.40
N ALA A 262 -6.35 -20.03 13.21
CA ALA A 262 -5.19 -19.21 12.96
C ALA A 262 -5.50 -17.71 12.92
N LEU A 263 -4.76 -16.92 13.70
CA LEU A 263 -4.76 -15.47 13.59
C LEU A 263 -3.78 -15.04 12.49
N PHE A 264 -4.30 -14.32 11.51
CA PHE A 264 -3.51 -13.77 10.41
C PHE A 264 -3.19 -12.32 10.69
N VAL A 265 -1.90 -12.00 10.84
CA VAL A 265 -1.39 -10.65 11.06
C VAL A 265 -0.48 -10.23 9.92
N ALA A 266 -0.56 -8.98 9.51
CA ALA A 266 0.32 -8.38 8.52
C ALA A 266 0.98 -7.13 9.10
N LEU A 267 2.28 -6.99 8.86
CA LEU A 267 3.10 -5.88 9.30
C LEU A 267 3.56 -5.08 8.09
N ASP A 268 3.54 -3.76 8.22
CA ASP A 268 4.09 -2.86 7.22
C ASP A 268 4.32 -1.45 7.79
N ALA A 269 5.07 -0.62 7.07
CA ALA A 269 5.40 0.75 7.41
C ALA A 269 4.94 1.76 6.35
N ASN A 270 4.37 2.87 6.80
CA ASN A 270 3.91 3.96 5.95
C ASN A 270 4.68 5.26 6.20
N PHE A 271 5.46 5.69 5.21
CA PHE A 271 6.29 6.89 5.25
C PHE A 271 5.61 8.17 4.74
N ARG A 272 4.32 8.13 4.38
CA ARG A 272 3.53 9.33 4.05
C ARG A 272 2.99 10.03 5.29
N LEU A 273 2.68 9.27 6.35
CA LEU A 273 2.16 9.80 7.62
C LEU A 273 3.28 10.36 8.52
N ARG A 274 4.05 11.30 7.97
CA ARG A 274 5.12 11.99 8.70
C ARG A 274 4.57 12.99 9.69
N HIS A 275 5.35 13.27 10.72
CA HIS A 275 5.09 14.33 11.68
C HIS A 275 6.29 15.25 11.77
N HIS A 276 6.02 16.55 11.81
CA HIS A 276 7.04 17.55 12.07
C HIS A 276 7.23 17.72 13.57
N ALA A 277 8.45 18.01 14.00
CA ALA A 277 8.76 18.30 15.40
C ALA A 277 8.28 19.71 15.79
N VAL A 278 6.96 19.93 15.85
CA VAL A 278 6.32 21.24 16.08
C VAL A 278 5.99 21.53 17.54
N SER A 279 5.99 20.53 18.41
CA SER A 279 5.61 20.63 19.82
C SER A 279 6.18 19.45 20.64
N SER A 280 5.82 19.34 21.91
CA SER A 280 6.25 18.27 22.82
C SER A 280 5.05 17.58 23.52
N ASN A 281 5.30 16.46 24.19
CA ASN A 281 4.26 15.75 24.95
C ASN A 281 3.80 16.52 26.20
N GLU A 282 4.65 17.39 26.75
CA GLU A 282 4.32 18.20 27.93
C GLU A 282 3.29 19.27 27.60
N THR A 283 3.40 19.87 26.40
CA THR A 283 2.47 20.90 25.92
C THR A 283 1.25 20.29 25.20
N ASP A 284 1.43 19.15 24.52
CA ASP A 284 0.37 18.43 23.81
C ASP A 284 0.38 16.91 24.13
N PRO A 285 -0.06 16.51 25.33
CA PRO A 285 -0.09 15.10 25.74
C PRO A 285 -1.24 14.36 25.08
N SER A 286 -1.09 13.09 24.67
CA SER A 286 -2.22 12.27 24.18
C SER A 286 -3.31 12.15 25.25
N LEU A 287 -4.58 12.25 24.85
CA LEU A 287 -5.71 12.02 25.75
C LEU A 287 -5.98 10.52 25.96
N SER A 288 -5.67 9.70 24.96
CA SER A 288 -5.97 8.27 24.97
C SER A 288 -4.83 7.40 25.51
N GLN A 289 -3.57 7.86 25.55
CA GLN A 289 -2.44 7.17 26.22
C GLN A 289 -2.36 5.64 25.97
N GLY A 290 -2.52 5.20 24.71
CA GLY A 290 -2.48 3.79 24.36
C GLY A 290 -3.79 3.01 24.56
N TRP A 291 -4.93 3.66 24.80
CA TRP A 291 -6.21 2.96 24.98
C TRP A 291 -6.80 2.38 23.69
N ALA A 292 -6.26 2.69 22.50
CA ALA A 292 -6.79 2.24 21.22
C ALA A 292 -5.74 1.53 20.33
N TYR A 293 -5.30 2.14 19.23
CA TYR A 293 -4.46 1.48 18.22
C TYR A 293 -2.98 1.84 18.34
N PHE A 294 -2.66 3.08 18.71
CA PHE A 294 -1.30 3.44 19.10
C PHE A 294 -0.90 2.76 20.41
N VAL A 295 0.37 2.38 20.51
CA VAL A 295 0.98 1.92 21.77
C VAL A 295 1.04 3.06 22.81
N GLU A 296 1.20 2.71 24.09
CA GLU A 296 1.56 3.72 25.10
C GLU A 296 2.95 4.30 24.79
N ASP A 297 3.03 5.62 24.70
CA ASP A 297 4.19 6.32 24.14
C ASP A 297 5.40 6.35 25.06
N SER A 298 5.17 6.45 26.37
CA SER A 298 6.24 6.63 27.36
C SER A 298 7.07 5.35 27.48
N THR A 299 6.40 4.21 27.58
CA THR A 299 7.00 2.87 27.60
C THR A 299 7.68 2.57 26.27
N PHE A 300 7.06 2.92 25.14
CA PHE A 300 7.67 2.75 23.81
C PHE A 300 8.94 3.59 23.62
N LYS A 301 8.91 4.88 23.97
CA LYS A 301 10.08 5.76 23.87
C LYS A 301 11.23 5.29 24.76
N LYS A 302 10.94 4.84 25.99
CA LYS A 302 11.94 4.24 26.87
C LYS A 302 12.59 3.03 26.21
N TYR A 303 11.79 2.11 25.67
CA TYR A 303 12.28 0.95 24.94
C TYR A 303 13.18 1.34 23.75
N LEU A 304 12.79 2.34 22.96
CA LEU A 304 13.61 2.85 21.86
C LEU A 304 14.94 3.45 22.35
N CYS A 305 14.95 4.14 23.50
CA CYS A 305 16.17 4.67 24.09
C CYS A 305 17.12 3.55 24.54
N ASP A 306 16.59 2.50 25.15
CA ASP A 306 17.36 1.35 25.63
C ASP A 306 18.01 0.57 24.46
N HIS A 307 17.37 0.58 23.28
CA HIS A 307 17.81 -0.15 22.08
C HIS A 307 18.40 0.77 21.01
N LYS A 308 18.82 2.00 21.36
CA LYS A 308 19.34 2.99 20.40
C LYS A 308 20.60 2.53 19.65
N ASN A 309 21.38 1.63 20.26
CA ASN A 309 22.65 1.12 19.75
C ASN A 309 22.50 -0.24 19.05
N ASP A 310 21.28 -0.79 18.99
CA ASP A 310 21.03 -2.06 18.33
C ASP A 310 21.19 -1.89 16.82
N VAL A 311 22.11 -2.66 16.24
CA VAL A 311 22.37 -2.63 14.80
C VAL A 311 21.51 -3.68 14.13
N GLN A 312 20.68 -3.25 13.18
CA GLN A 312 19.92 -4.15 12.35
C GLN A 312 20.84 -4.89 11.37
N GLU A 313 20.64 -6.20 11.26
CA GLU A 313 21.38 -7.05 10.33
C GLU A 313 21.11 -6.67 8.88
N LYS A 314 22.16 -6.71 8.05
CA LYS A 314 22.03 -6.52 6.60
C LYS A 314 21.27 -7.68 5.98
N SER A 315 20.49 -7.38 4.94
CA SER A 315 19.72 -8.39 4.22
C SER A 315 20.66 -9.44 3.61
N THR A 316 20.38 -10.72 3.88
CA THR A 316 20.98 -11.84 3.13
C THR A 316 20.11 -12.27 1.93
N CYS A 317 19.03 -11.53 1.65
CA CYS A 317 18.15 -11.69 0.49
C CYS A 317 18.55 -10.65 -0.58
N SER A 318 17.67 -10.39 -1.54
CA SER A 318 17.78 -9.27 -2.48
C SER A 318 18.03 -7.95 -1.74
N ASN A 319 18.54 -6.97 -2.49
CA ASN A 319 18.94 -5.66 -1.98
C ASN A 319 17.69 -4.81 -1.63
N HIS A 320 16.97 -5.17 -0.57
CA HIS A 320 15.75 -4.49 -0.13
C HIS A 320 16.10 -3.22 0.66
N ASN A 321 15.58 -2.08 0.19
CA ASN A 321 15.78 -0.79 0.85
C ASN A 321 15.19 -0.73 2.27
N ALA A 322 14.10 -1.47 2.53
CA ALA A 322 13.49 -1.55 3.86
C ALA A 322 14.47 -2.04 4.94
N VAL A 323 15.33 -3.01 4.60
CA VAL A 323 16.38 -3.49 5.52
C VAL A 323 17.61 -2.58 5.47
N ASN A 324 18.06 -2.24 4.27
CA ASN A 324 19.39 -1.64 4.08
C ASN A 324 19.42 -0.12 4.32
N MET A 325 18.26 0.54 4.37
CA MET A 325 18.15 1.98 4.65
C MET A 325 17.34 2.27 5.93
N ALA A 326 17.11 1.26 6.79
CA ALA A 326 16.33 1.40 8.02
C ALA A 326 16.89 2.48 8.98
N ASP A 327 18.21 2.67 9.00
CA ASP A 327 18.87 3.65 9.87
C ASP A 327 19.09 5.03 9.20
N VAL A 328 18.70 5.19 7.93
CA VAL A 328 18.91 6.45 7.20
C VAL A 328 17.83 7.47 7.60
N LYS A 329 18.22 8.49 8.37
CA LYS A 329 17.32 9.59 8.72
C LYS A 329 17.11 10.49 7.49
N SER A 330 15.98 10.32 6.79
CA SER A 330 15.76 11.03 5.53
C SER A 330 15.61 12.56 5.67
N LYS A 331 15.19 13.10 6.83
CA LYS A 331 15.00 14.56 7.05
C LYS A 331 15.18 14.97 8.51
N LYS A 332 15.95 16.04 8.79
CA LYS A 332 16.29 16.54 10.14
C LYS A 332 15.12 17.18 10.91
N SER A 333 14.01 17.56 10.26
CA SER A 333 12.90 18.32 10.85
C SER A 333 11.69 17.48 11.31
N CYS A 334 11.77 16.15 11.22
CA CYS A 334 10.69 15.24 11.63
C CYS A 334 11.09 14.49 12.91
N ASP A 335 10.16 14.37 13.85
CA ASP A 335 10.23 13.47 15.01
C ASP A 335 9.65 12.09 14.69
N ALA A 336 8.65 12.02 13.79
CA ALA A 336 8.20 10.78 13.16
C ALA A 336 8.30 10.86 11.62
N THR A 337 9.02 9.91 11.02
CA THR A 337 9.20 9.76 9.56
C THR A 337 8.09 8.95 8.90
N GLY A 338 7.20 8.36 9.69
CA GLY A 338 6.12 7.49 9.28
C GLY A 338 5.52 6.74 10.46
N ILE A 339 4.68 5.75 10.18
CA ILE A 339 4.12 4.83 11.17
C ILE A 339 4.36 3.38 10.77
N GLY A 340 4.63 2.51 11.74
CA GLY A 340 4.57 1.06 11.59
C GLY A 340 3.23 0.55 12.09
N MET A 341 2.68 -0.49 11.45
CA MET A 341 1.35 -1.01 11.82
C MET A 341 1.25 -2.52 11.69
N VAL A 342 0.47 -3.10 12.61
CA VAL A 342 0.01 -4.48 12.59
C VAL A 342 -1.49 -4.51 12.31
N VAL A 343 -1.90 -5.24 11.28
CA VAL A 343 -3.31 -5.40 10.88
C VAL A 343 -3.70 -6.87 10.74
N CYS A 344 -4.99 -7.15 10.77
CA CYS A 344 -5.53 -8.44 10.37
C CYS A 344 -5.33 -8.62 8.86
N ALA A 345 -4.53 -9.61 8.45
CA ALA A 345 -4.21 -9.83 7.04
C ALA A 345 -5.38 -10.38 6.19
N ARG A 346 -6.52 -10.73 6.82
CA ARG A 346 -7.72 -11.26 6.13
C ARG A 346 -8.83 -10.24 5.93
N HIS A 347 -8.95 -9.29 6.86
CA HIS A 347 -10.08 -8.35 6.91
C HIS A 347 -9.61 -6.89 6.89
N GLY A 348 -8.32 -6.64 7.08
CA GLY A 348 -7.70 -5.32 7.08
C GLY A 348 -8.07 -4.45 8.27
N MET A 349 -8.50 -5.05 9.38
CA MET A 349 -8.78 -4.33 10.62
C MET A 349 -7.49 -4.14 11.43
N ARG A 350 -7.28 -2.94 11.98
CA ARG A 350 -6.11 -2.60 12.80
C ARG A 350 -6.18 -3.33 14.13
N LEU A 351 -5.04 -3.85 14.60
CA LEU A 351 -4.98 -4.51 15.91
C LEU A 351 -4.84 -3.46 17.03
N PRO A 352 -5.36 -3.74 18.24
CA PRO A 352 -5.14 -2.90 19.42
C PRO A 352 -3.63 -2.77 19.69
N ASN A 353 -3.18 -1.56 20.01
CA ASN A 353 -1.76 -1.24 20.21
C ASN A 353 -0.80 -1.76 19.12
N GLY A 354 -1.30 -1.95 17.90
CA GLY A 354 -0.51 -2.40 16.77
C GLY A 354 0.17 -1.28 16.00
N VAL A 355 0.09 -0.02 16.44
CA VAL A 355 0.61 1.15 15.71
C VAL A 355 1.70 1.85 16.51
N VAL A 356 2.81 2.16 15.84
CA VAL A 356 3.96 2.87 16.41
C VAL A 356 4.45 3.99 15.49
N ASP A 357 4.99 5.06 16.06
CA ASP A 357 5.71 6.07 15.28
C ASP A 357 7.12 5.60 14.95
N LEU A 358 7.57 5.86 13.71
CA LEU A 358 8.92 5.56 13.24
C LEU A 358 9.80 6.80 13.35
N GLN A 359 10.98 6.70 13.95
CA GLN A 359 11.92 7.83 14.08
C GLN A 359 12.90 7.92 12.89
N TYR A 360 13.04 6.82 12.12
CA TYR A 360 14.00 6.65 11.02
C TYR A 360 13.35 5.91 9.84
N GLY A 361 13.92 4.83 9.35
CA GLY A 361 13.23 3.88 8.47
C GLY A 361 12.44 2.86 9.27
N GLU A 362 12.13 1.75 8.61
CA GLU A 362 11.45 0.60 9.20
C GLU A 362 12.44 -0.28 9.97
N ARG A 363 12.83 0.18 11.16
CA ARG A 363 13.75 -0.59 12.03
C ARG A 363 13.02 -1.73 12.72
N TYR A 364 13.70 -2.86 12.88
CA TYR A 364 13.18 -4.02 13.60
C TYR A 364 12.72 -3.66 15.01
N VAL A 365 13.44 -2.81 15.73
CA VAL A 365 13.04 -2.36 17.08
C VAL A 365 11.62 -1.79 17.11
N ASN A 366 11.23 -0.98 16.11
CA ASN A 366 9.90 -0.40 16.02
C ASN A 366 8.85 -1.47 15.71
N MET A 367 9.10 -2.30 14.68
CA MET A 367 8.15 -3.31 14.22
C MET A 367 7.99 -4.49 15.21
N ASP A 368 9.08 -4.85 15.89
CA ASP A 368 9.08 -5.82 16.99
C ASP A 368 8.16 -5.37 18.11
N TYR A 369 8.22 -4.09 18.52
CA TYR A 369 7.37 -3.57 19.59
C TYR A 369 5.89 -3.52 19.17
N ALA A 370 5.62 -3.06 17.95
CA ALA A 370 4.25 -3.04 17.40
C ALA A 370 3.65 -4.45 17.34
N PHE A 371 4.45 -5.43 16.90
CA PHE A 371 4.06 -6.84 16.84
C PHE A 371 3.81 -7.44 18.24
N ALA A 372 4.76 -7.24 19.16
CA ALA A 372 4.67 -7.72 20.54
C ALA A 372 3.42 -7.15 21.25
N SER A 373 3.23 -5.84 21.16
CA SER A 373 2.10 -5.14 21.78
C SER A 373 0.76 -5.58 21.17
N ALA A 374 0.67 -5.74 19.84
CA ALA A 374 -0.53 -6.28 19.19
C ALA A 374 -0.84 -7.73 19.62
N LEU A 375 0.18 -8.57 19.78
CA LEU A 375 0.02 -9.97 20.20
C LEU A 375 -0.31 -10.12 21.68
N HIS A 376 0.04 -9.15 22.53
CA HIS A 376 -0.37 -9.12 23.94
C HIS A 376 -1.90 -9.17 24.11
N HIS A 377 -2.64 -8.65 23.12
CA HIS A 377 -4.11 -8.68 23.09
C HIS A 377 -4.72 -9.96 22.50
N SER A 378 -3.89 -10.95 22.16
CA SER A 378 -4.33 -12.18 21.51
C SER A 378 -3.76 -13.43 22.16
N ASN A 379 -4.66 -14.32 22.57
CA ASN A 379 -4.33 -15.66 23.07
C ASN A 379 -4.29 -16.73 21.97
N SER A 380 -4.29 -16.33 20.69
CA SER A 380 -4.21 -17.29 19.57
C SER A 380 -2.88 -18.03 19.59
N THR A 381 -2.95 -19.37 19.60
CA THR A 381 -1.79 -20.26 19.55
C THR A 381 -1.28 -20.48 18.13
N LEU A 382 -2.15 -20.39 17.12
CA LEU A 382 -1.76 -20.50 15.72
C LEU A 382 -1.68 -19.11 15.10
N LEU A 383 -0.51 -18.74 14.57
CA LEU A 383 -0.22 -17.43 13.99
C LEU A 383 0.30 -17.57 12.55
N LYS A 384 -0.26 -16.80 11.63
CA LYS A 384 0.27 -16.62 10.27
C LYS A 384 0.67 -15.15 10.13
N VAL A 385 1.96 -14.90 9.99
CA VAL A 385 2.56 -13.57 10.02
C VAL A 385 3.04 -13.19 8.63
N SER A 386 2.42 -12.17 8.06
CA SER A 386 2.80 -11.57 6.78
C SER A 386 3.71 -10.37 7.01
N TYR A 387 4.84 -10.32 6.34
CA TYR A 387 5.70 -9.14 6.33
C TYR A 387 6.58 -9.14 5.08
N ASP A 388 6.74 -7.99 4.42
CA ASP A 388 7.61 -7.80 3.26
C ASP A 388 8.99 -8.44 3.45
N ILE A 389 9.57 -8.23 4.62
CA ILE A 389 10.90 -8.74 4.95
C ILE A 389 10.84 -9.87 5.97
N ALA A 390 9.72 -10.61 6.03
CA ALA A 390 9.53 -11.76 6.91
C ALA A 390 10.73 -12.72 6.83
N CYS A 391 11.23 -13.01 5.62
CA CYS A 391 12.36 -13.91 5.39
C CYS A 391 13.67 -13.51 6.10
N GLN A 392 13.84 -12.24 6.46
CA GLN A 392 14.98 -11.74 7.23
C GLN A 392 14.60 -11.48 8.68
N TRP A 393 13.48 -10.81 8.90
CA TRP A 393 13.04 -10.34 10.22
C TRP A 393 12.84 -11.49 11.22
N HIS A 394 12.26 -12.62 10.80
CA HIS A 394 11.92 -13.75 11.67
C HIS A 394 13.14 -14.47 12.29
N LYS A 395 14.30 -14.46 11.61
CA LYS A 395 15.47 -15.31 11.95
C LYS A 395 15.94 -15.18 13.41
N LYS A 396 15.94 -13.95 13.93
CA LYS A 396 16.31 -13.65 15.33
C LYS A 396 15.15 -13.11 16.15
N LEU A 397 13.92 -13.27 15.67
CA LEU A 397 12.74 -12.73 16.34
C LEU A 397 12.60 -13.26 17.76
N HIS A 398 12.73 -14.57 17.98
CA HIS A 398 12.66 -15.15 19.33
C HIS A 398 13.66 -14.51 20.31
N GLN A 399 14.90 -14.29 19.88
CA GLN A 399 15.93 -13.66 20.72
C GLN A 399 15.57 -12.21 21.07
N ARG A 400 14.98 -11.46 20.14
CA ARG A 400 14.54 -10.07 20.38
C ARG A 400 13.29 -10.02 21.26
N MET A 401 12.34 -10.94 21.08
CA MET A 401 11.11 -11.01 21.90
C MET A 401 11.39 -11.38 23.36
N VAL A 402 12.44 -12.16 23.64
CA VAL A 402 12.87 -12.45 25.03
C VAL A 402 13.41 -11.20 25.74
N LYS A 403 13.89 -10.20 25.00
CA LYS A 403 14.39 -8.92 25.54
C LYS A 403 13.31 -7.84 25.66
N MET A 404 12.07 -8.13 25.26
CA MET A 404 10.97 -7.18 25.36
C MET A 404 10.64 -6.83 26.81
N PRO A 405 10.15 -5.60 27.09
CA PRO A 405 9.65 -5.25 28.41
C PRO A 405 8.59 -6.25 28.88
N PRO A 406 8.58 -6.67 30.16
CA PRO A 406 7.64 -7.67 30.66
C PRO A 406 6.16 -7.32 30.42
N SER A 407 5.82 -6.03 30.33
CA SER A 407 4.46 -5.55 30.07
C SER A 407 3.94 -5.85 28.65
N VAL A 408 4.83 -6.04 27.68
CA VAL A 408 4.47 -6.30 26.27
C VAL A 408 5.11 -7.57 25.72
N GLN A 409 5.84 -8.31 26.55
CA GLN A 409 6.59 -9.49 26.15
C GLN A 409 5.64 -10.62 25.69
N PRO A 410 5.67 -11.02 24.40
CA PRO A 410 4.79 -12.05 23.91
C PRO A 410 5.37 -13.44 24.22
N ASN A 411 4.54 -14.36 24.72
CA ASN A 411 4.93 -15.77 24.77
C ASN A 411 4.81 -16.39 23.38
N LEU A 412 5.94 -16.47 22.67
CA LEU A 412 6.02 -17.12 21.36
C LEU A 412 6.29 -18.63 21.44
N HIS A 413 6.79 -19.16 22.57
CA HIS A 413 7.15 -20.57 22.70
C HIS A 413 5.92 -21.50 22.61
N ASN A 414 4.77 -21.02 23.08
CA ASN A 414 3.51 -21.76 23.05
C ASN A 414 2.69 -21.50 21.78
N ARG A 415 3.31 -20.91 20.74
CA ARG A 415 2.62 -20.55 19.49
C ARG A 415 3.27 -21.23 18.30
N ASP A 416 2.43 -21.79 17.43
CA ASP A 416 2.83 -22.22 16.09
C ASP A 416 2.77 -21.00 15.16
N ILE A 417 3.93 -20.58 14.66
CA ILE A 417 4.08 -19.35 13.87
C ILE A 417 4.61 -19.70 12.49
N THR A 418 3.85 -19.32 11.45
CA THR A 418 4.31 -19.38 10.07
C THR A 418 4.55 -17.96 9.55
N PHE A 419 5.74 -17.71 9.02
CA PHE A 419 6.11 -16.44 8.41
C PHE A 419 5.94 -16.50 6.90
N LEU A 420 5.41 -15.43 6.33
CA LEU A 420 5.06 -15.34 4.92
C LEU A 420 5.41 -13.95 4.39
N VAL A 421 5.72 -13.86 3.11
CA VAL A 421 5.90 -12.58 2.40
C VAL A 421 4.67 -12.34 1.52
N PRO A 422 4.08 -11.13 1.54
CA PRO A 422 2.91 -10.79 0.71
C PRO A 422 3.12 -11.14 -0.77
N LYS A 423 2.05 -11.58 -1.45
CA LYS A 423 2.14 -12.15 -2.80
C LYS A 423 2.74 -11.19 -3.83
N PHE A 424 2.48 -9.90 -3.73
CA PHE A 424 3.02 -8.88 -4.63
C PHE A 424 4.51 -8.64 -4.39
N HIS A 425 4.95 -8.74 -3.14
CA HIS A 425 6.33 -8.47 -2.72
C HIS A 425 7.25 -9.69 -2.92
N LEU A 426 6.70 -10.91 -2.78
CA LEU A 426 7.43 -12.18 -2.87
C LEU A 426 8.36 -12.31 -4.10
N PRO A 427 7.97 -11.93 -5.34
CA PRO A 427 8.84 -12.03 -6.51
C PRO A 427 10.12 -11.19 -6.44
N ALA A 428 10.18 -10.16 -5.58
CA ALA A 428 11.38 -9.35 -5.38
C ALA A 428 12.45 -10.07 -4.53
N HIS A 429 12.11 -11.18 -3.87
CA HIS A 429 13.02 -11.97 -3.05
C HIS A 429 13.82 -12.96 -3.88
N ILE A 430 14.93 -13.44 -3.32
CA ILE A 430 15.69 -14.54 -3.92
C ILE A 430 14.83 -15.80 -4.03
N THR A 431 15.14 -16.64 -5.01
CA THR A 431 14.36 -17.84 -5.36
C THR A 431 14.05 -18.73 -4.16
N SER A 432 15.02 -18.99 -3.27
CA SER A 432 14.78 -19.82 -2.07
C SER A 432 13.73 -19.23 -1.12
N CYS A 433 13.69 -17.90 -0.98
CA CYS A 433 12.69 -17.20 -0.19
C CYS A 433 11.31 -17.24 -0.85
N GLN A 434 11.26 -17.19 -2.18
CA GLN A 434 9.99 -17.30 -2.91
C GLN A 434 9.28 -18.60 -2.51
N TRP A 435 9.99 -19.73 -2.50
CA TRP A 435 9.41 -21.03 -2.14
C TRP A 435 9.06 -21.18 -0.65
N ALA A 436 9.93 -20.70 0.24
CA ALA A 436 9.78 -20.90 1.68
C ALA A 436 8.71 -20.00 2.33
N PHE A 437 8.47 -18.80 1.79
CA PHE A 437 7.58 -17.78 2.40
C PHE A 437 6.30 -17.52 1.59
N SER A 438 5.95 -18.42 0.67
CA SER A 438 4.79 -18.26 -0.21
C SER A 438 3.47 -18.57 0.46
N PHE A 439 2.53 -17.64 0.35
CA PHE A 439 1.12 -17.88 0.69
C PHE A 439 0.49 -19.02 -0.13
N ASN A 440 0.91 -19.22 -1.39
CA ASN A 440 0.28 -20.20 -2.29
C ASN A 440 0.69 -21.64 -1.99
N TRP A 441 1.86 -21.86 -1.40
CA TRP A 441 2.38 -23.19 -1.11
C TRP A 441 2.25 -23.57 0.37
N THR A 442 1.76 -22.66 1.20
CA THR A 442 1.60 -22.93 2.63
C THR A 442 0.18 -23.44 2.93
N LYS A 443 0.09 -24.59 3.60
CA LYS A 443 -1.18 -25.18 4.03
C LYS A 443 -1.94 -24.26 4.99
N GLY A 444 -3.28 -24.28 4.90
CA GLY A 444 -4.16 -23.52 5.79
C GLY A 444 -4.30 -22.03 5.48
N ILE A 445 -3.58 -21.52 4.47
CA ILE A 445 -3.61 -20.10 4.08
C ILE A 445 -4.84 -19.72 3.25
N ARG A 446 -5.36 -20.65 2.44
CA ARG A 446 -6.47 -20.42 1.48
C ARG A 446 -6.12 -19.30 0.50
N ARG A 447 -7.06 -18.39 0.21
CA ARG A 447 -6.90 -17.29 -0.77
C ARG A 447 -6.34 -15.99 -0.17
N THR A 448 -5.81 -16.00 1.06
CA THR A 448 -5.17 -14.81 1.64
C THR A 448 -3.92 -14.41 0.84
N ASP A 449 -3.67 -13.11 0.69
CA ASP A 449 -2.56 -12.55 -0.11
C ASP A 449 -1.51 -11.80 0.73
N GLY A 450 -1.88 -11.32 1.91
CA GLY A 450 -0.99 -10.57 2.80
C GLY A 450 -0.95 -9.05 2.52
N GLU A 451 -1.76 -8.55 1.58
CA GLU A 451 -1.69 -7.18 1.03
C GLU A 451 -2.63 -6.18 1.72
N GLU A 452 -3.33 -6.59 2.79
CA GLU A 452 -4.25 -5.71 3.53
C GLU A 452 -3.63 -4.40 4.07
N PRO A 453 -2.34 -4.34 4.50
CA PRO A 453 -1.73 -3.06 4.88
C PRO A 453 -1.80 -2.01 3.76
N GLU A 454 -1.46 -2.38 2.52
CA GLU A 454 -1.44 -1.48 1.36
C GLU A 454 -2.83 -0.91 1.01
N HIS A 455 -3.87 -1.76 1.08
CA HIS A 455 -5.25 -1.30 0.95
C HIS A 455 -5.62 -0.28 2.04
N GLY A 456 -5.13 -0.50 3.27
CA GLY A 456 -5.28 0.39 4.40
C GLY A 456 -4.56 1.73 4.21
N TRP A 457 -3.38 1.73 3.57
CA TRP A 457 -2.59 2.92 3.26
C TRP A 457 -3.26 3.82 2.26
N ALA A 458 -3.81 3.26 1.18
CA ALA A 458 -4.56 4.02 0.19
C ALA A 458 -5.66 4.89 0.82
N ASN A 459 -6.31 4.41 1.89
CA ASN A 459 -7.32 5.17 2.61
C ASN A 459 -6.77 6.26 3.54
N ILE A 460 -5.79 5.93 4.38
CA ILE A 460 -5.31 6.85 5.43
C ILE A 460 -4.33 7.90 4.90
N ASN A 461 -3.71 7.68 3.74
CA ASN A 461 -2.72 8.59 3.17
C ASN A 461 -3.24 10.02 2.94
N ALA A 462 -4.56 10.20 2.76
CA ALA A 462 -5.16 11.54 2.66
C ALA A 462 -5.05 12.35 3.98
N ALA A 463 -4.91 11.69 5.13
CA ALA A 463 -4.71 12.33 6.43
C ALA A 463 -3.26 12.83 6.63
N ALA A 464 -2.33 12.50 5.74
CA ALA A 464 -0.93 12.87 5.88
C ALA A 464 -0.75 14.39 5.99
N LEU A 465 -1.50 15.19 5.22
CA LEU A 465 -1.38 16.65 5.26
C LEU A 465 -2.00 17.23 6.54
N SER A 466 -3.20 16.79 6.92
CA SER A 466 -3.91 17.34 8.07
C SER A 466 -3.28 16.97 9.41
N THR A 467 -2.54 15.86 9.48
CA THR A 467 -1.88 15.39 10.72
C THR A 467 -0.41 15.79 10.84
N LYS A 468 0.19 16.33 9.78
CA LYS A 468 1.64 16.56 9.68
C LYS A 468 2.19 17.55 10.71
N ASP A 469 1.44 18.62 10.94
CA ASP A 469 1.81 19.78 11.76
C ASP A 469 0.94 19.85 13.04
N MET A 470 0.26 18.75 13.39
CA MET A 470 -0.45 18.66 14.68
C MET A 470 0.55 18.55 15.83
N GLY A 471 0.12 18.75 17.08
CA GLY A 471 0.96 18.34 18.21
C GLY A 471 1.03 16.80 18.32
N PRO A 472 2.06 16.24 18.98
CA PRO A 472 2.29 14.79 19.01
C PRO A 472 1.15 14.00 19.66
N GLY A 473 0.55 14.50 20.75
CA GLY A 473 -0.62 13.90 21.39
C GLY A 473 -1.84 13.94 20.48
N HIS A 474 -2.15 15.11 19.95
CA HIS A 474 -3.31 15.33 19.10
C HIS A 474 -3.23 14.51 17.81
N ARG A 475 -2.04 14.39 17.19
CA ARG A 475 -1.83 13.55 16.00
C ARG A 475 -2.21 12.11 16.27
N ARG A 476 -1.72 11.51 17.36
CA ARG A 476 -2.01 10.11 17.70
C ARG A 476 -3.49 9.92 17.99
N ASP A 477 -4.10 10.80 18.78
CA ASP A 477 -5.53 10.75 19.09
C ASP A 477 -6.38 10.84 17.81
N MET A 478 -5.99 11.68 16.84
CA MET A 478 -6.70 11.82 15.56
C MET A 478 -6.50 10.60 14.63
N LEU A 479 -5.29 10.04 14.59
CA LEU A 479 -5.04 8.82 13.82
C LEU A 479 -5.76 7.61 14.43
N ASP A 480 -5.81 7.48 15.76
CA ASP A 480 -6.60 6.47 16.47
C ASP A 480 -8.09 6.56 16.08
N ASP A 481 -8.64 7.77 16.02
CA ASP A 481 -10.02 8.00 15.58
C ASP A 481 -10.24 7.58 14.12
N TYR A 482 -9.30 7.88 13.22
CA TYR A 482 -9.37 7.39 11.83
C TYR A 482 -9.29 5.86 11.72
N PHE A 483 -8.43 5.21 12.51
CA PHE A 483 -8.35 3.75 12.55
C PHE A 483 -9.62 3.13 13.15
N GLY A 484 -10.20 3.79 14.16
CA GLY A 484 -11.50 3.47 14.76
C GLY A 484 -12.61 3.45 13.73
N ASN A 485 -12.75 4.54 12.96
CA ASN A 485 -13.73 4.62 11.89
C ASN A 485 -13.52 3.55 10.81
N TRP A 486 -12.27 3.27 10.43
CA TRP A 486 -11.99 2.21 9.47
C TRP A 486 -12.44 0.85 9.97
N ASN A 487 -12.07 0.49 11.19
CA ASN A 487 -12.46 -0.78 11.79
C ASN A 487 -13.98 -0.88 11.94
N TRP A 488 -14.65 0.21 12.35
CA TRP A 488 -16.11 0.27 12.41
C TRP A 488 -16.77 0.05 11.04
N LYS A 489 -16.29 0.71 9.98
CA LYS A 489 -16.81 0.49 8.62
C LYS A 489 -16.58 -0.93 8.12
N LYS A 490 -15.41 -1.52 8.42
CA LYS A 490 -15.10 -2.92 8.09
C LYS A 490 -16.04 -3.87 8.84
N LEU A 491 -16.31 -3.60 10.13
CA LEU A 491 -17.25 -4.36 10.95
C LEU A 491 -18.66 -4.34 10.35
N VAL A 492 -19.21 -3.15 10.09
CA VAL A 492 -20.56 -2.98 9.54
C VAL A 492 -20.70 -3.65 8.16
N LYS A 493 -19.66 -3.59 7.32
CA LYS A 493 -19.65 -4.19 5.97
C LYS A 493 -19.25 -5.66 5.96
N LEU A 494 -18.87 -6.26 7.10
CA LEU A 494 -18.28 -7.58 7.13
C LEU A 494 -19.24 -8.65 6.61
N GLY A 495 -20.51 -8.61 7.06
CA GLY A 495 -21.53 -9.58 6.66
C GLY A 495 -21.79 -9.59 5.15
N SER A 496 -22.04 -8.41 4.56
CA SER A 496 -22.26 -8.29 3.11
C SER A 496 -21.01 -8.63 2.30
N SER A 497 -19.81 -8.29 2.81
CA SER A 497 -18.55 -8.67 2.18
C SER A 497 -18.32 -10.18 2.18
N ILE A 498 -18.61 -10.88 3.29
CA ILE A 498 -18.46 -12.34 3.38
C ILE A 498 -19.48 -13.03 2.47
N LEU A 499 -20.74 -12.58 2.45
CA LEU A 499 -21.77 -13.14 1.57
C LEU A 499 -21.36 -13.05 0.10
N ARG A 500 -20.85 -11.88 -0.34
CA ARG A 500 -20.33 -11.71 -1.70
C ARG A 500 -19.20 -12.69 -2.00
N LYS A 501 -18.20 -12.77 -1.09
CA LYS A 501 -17.06 -13.68 -1.24
C LYS A 501 -17.49 -15.15 -1.31
N ILE A 502 -18.50 -15.58 -0.54
CA ILE A 502 -19.00 -16.96 -0.57
C ILE A 502 -19.70 -17.28 -1.91
N LYS A 503 -20.48 -16.34 -2.45
CA LYS A 503 -21.14 -16.51 -3.75
C LYS A 503 -20.14 -16.69 -4.90
N GLU A 504 -18.95 -16.11 -4.78
CA GLU A 504 -17.84 -16.31 -5.73
C GLU A 504 -17.05 -17.60 -5.42
N ALA A 505 -16.72 -17.83 -4.15
CA ALA A 505 -15.83 -18.91 -3.74
C ALA A 505 -16.43 -20.31 -3.91
N ILE A 506 -17.74 -20.51 -3.74
CA ILE A 506 -18.36 -21.84 -3.88
C ILE A 506 -18.28 -22.33 -5.34
N PRO A 507 -18.74 -21.56 -6.35
CA PRO A 507 -18.59 -21.97 -7.75
C PRO A 507 -17.12 -22.22 -8.14
N GLU A 508 -16.21 -21.33 -7.77
CA GLU A 508 -14.77 -21.51 -8.06
C GLU A 508 -14.19 -22.75 -7.38
N CYS A 509 -14.63 -23.07 -6.16
CA CYS A 509 -14.20 -24.28 -5.46
C CYS A 509 -14.65 -25.53 -6.23
N ASN A 510 -15.89 -25.56 -6.72
CA ASN A 510 -16.41 -26.70 -7.48
C ASN A 510 -15.68 -26.87 -8.82
N GLU A 511 -15.41 -25.75 -9.53
CA GLU A 511 -14.65 -25.79 -10.78
C GLU A 511 -13.22 -26.30 -10.55
N HIS A 512 -12.50 -25.74 -9.58
CA HIS A 512 -11.14 -26.17 -9.27
C HIS A 512 -11.07 -27.61 -8.76
N GLN A 513 -12.08 -28.08 -8.03
CA GLN A 513 -12.17 -29.47 -7.60
C GLN A 513 -12.30 -30.40 -8.82
N GLY A 514 -13.17 -30.06 -9.78
CA GLY A 514 -13.31 -30.80 -11.02
C GLY A 514 -12.01 -30.84 -11.84
N ASP A 515 -11.36 -29.69 -12.03
CA ASP A 515 -10.07 -29.59 -12.72
C ASP A 515 -8.99 -30.44 -12.03
N PHE A 516 -8.96 -30.44 -10.69
CA PHE A 516 -8.01 -31.21 -9.90
C PHE A 516 -8.25 -32.72 -10.02
N GLU A 517 -9.51 -33.15 -9.97
CA GLU A 517 -9.91 -34.55 -10.13
C GLU A 517 -9.56 -35.07 -11.53
N GLU A 518 -9.88 -34.32 -12.58
CA GLU A 518 -9.56 -34.69 -13.96
C GLU A 518 -8.03 -34.82 -14.17
N LEU A 519 -7.26 -33.85 -13.66
CA LEU A 519 -5.80 -33.91 -13.71
C LEU A 519 -5.26 -35.13 -12.96
N THR A 520 -5.80 -35.39 -11.76
CA THR A 520 -5.38 -36.51 -10.92
C THR A 520 -5.65 -37.83 -11.62
N GLN A 521 -6.85 -38.04 -12.18
CA GLN A 521 -7.21 -39.24 -12.93
C GLN A 521 -6.31 -39.45 -14.16
N SER A 522 -5.99 -38.38 -14.89
CA SER A 522 -5.08 -38.46 -16.04
C SER A 522 -3.67 -38.88 -15.64
N LEU A 523 -3.17 -38.37 -14.50
CA LEU A 523 -1.86 -38.72 -13.96
C LEU A 523 -1.84 -40.12 -13.36
N GLU A 524 -2.91 -40.56 -12.69
CA GLU A 524 -3.04 -41.95 -12.19
C GLU A 524 -2.94 -42.95 -13.33
N HIS A 525 -3.60 -42.69 -14.46
CA HIS A 525 -3.54 -43.59 -15.62
C HIS A 525 -2.16 -43.62 -16.30
N LYS A 526 -1.47 -42.48 -16.42
CA LYS A 526 -0.20 -42.38 -17.16
C LYS A 526 1.05 -42.63 -16.31
N PHE A 527 1.01 -42.23 -15.04
CA PHE A 527 2.17 -42.15 -14.14
C PHE A 527 1.81 -42.48 -12.67
N PRO A 528 1.22 -43.66 -12.39
CA PRO A 528 0.65 -43.99 -11.07
C PRO A 528 1.71 -43.97 -9.95
N GLU A 529 2.88 -44.55 -10.19
CA GLU A 529 3.95 -44.61 -9.20
C GLU A 529 4.53 -43.22 -8.88
N GLN A 530 4.68 -42.38 -9.92
CA GLN A 530 5.19 -41.02 -9.75
C GLN A 530 4.20 -40.16 -8.97
N LEU A 531 2.89 -40.32 -9.20
CA LEU A 531 1.87 -39.59 -8.48
C LEU A 531 1.89 -39.92 -6.98
N VAL A 532 1.92 -41.21 -6.62
CA VAL A 532 2.00 -41.64 -5.21
C VAL A 532 3.26 -41.08 -4.54
N LYS A 533 4.40 -41.17 -5.25
CA LYS A 533 5.66 -40.61 -4.76
C LYS A 533 5.56 -39.11 -4.54
N TRP A 534 5.00 -38.35 -5.50
CA TRP A 534 4.93 -36.90 -5.42
C TRP A 534 3.97 -36.43 -4.33
N LYS A 535 2.80 -37.07 -4.21
CA LYS A 535 1.84 -36.81 -3.14
C LYS A 535 2.48 -36.96 -1.75
N ARG A 536 3.19 -38.06 -1.51
CA ARG A 536 3.92 -38.28 -0.26
C ARG A 536 4.96 -37.19 -0.01
N GLN A 537 5.73 -36.80 -1.03
CA GLN A 537 6.75 -35.75 -0.86
C GLN A 537 6.14 -34.38 -0.53
N VAL A 538 4.99 -34.04 -1.12
CA VAL A 538 4.24 -32.82 -0.78
C VAL A 538 3.75 -32.88 0.66
N GLU A 539 3.11 -33.97 1.08
CA GLU A 539 2.59 -34.16 2.44
C GLU A 539 3.72 -34.13 3.50
N GLU A 540 4.87 -34.75 3.23
CA GLU A 540 6.05 -34.71 4.09
C GLU A 540 6.61 -33.29 4.24
N TRP A 541 6.62 -32.51 3.16
CA TRP A 541 7.06 -31.12 3.19
C TRP A 541 6.05 -30.18 3.88
N GLU A 542 4.75 -30.37 3.64
CA GLU A 542 3.69 -29.63 4.34
C GLU A 542 3.72 -29.88 5.85
N ALA A 543 4.00 -31.11 6.27
CA ALA A 543 4.13 -31.48 7.68
C ALA A 543 5.45 -30.98 8.29
N ASN A 544 6.52 -30.92 7.51
CA ASN A 544 7.81 -30.42 7.95
C ASN A 544 8.58 -29.72 6.82
N SER A 545 8.65 -28.39 6.90
CA SER A 545 9.31 -27.55 5.91
C SER A 545 10.84 -27.73 5.83
N THR A 546 11.46 -28.52 6.72
CA THR A 546 12.87 -28.91 6.59
C THR A 546 13.09 -30.07 5.61
N LYS A 547 12.02 -30.75 5.19
CA LYS A 547 12.09 -31.78 4.15
C LYS A 547 12.33 -31.14 2.77
N PRO A 548 12.78 -31.90 1.75
CA PRO A 548 13.00 -31.35 0.42
C PRO A 548 11.74 -30.69 -0.13
N ASN A 549 11.83 -29.41 -0.50
CA ASN A 549 10.71 -28.68 -1.08
C ASN A 549 10.44 -29.17 -2.51
N THR A 550 9.28 -29.79 -2.72
CA THR A 550 8.86 -30.32 -4.03
C THR A 550 8.48 -29.24 -5.04
N PHE A 551 8.19 -28.02 -4.57
CA PHE A 551 7.82 -26.89 -5.41
C PHE A 551 9.03 -26.15 -5.96
N GLU A 552 10.22 -26.39 -5.40
CA GLU A 552 11.46 -25.78 -5.89
C GLU A 552 11.78 -26.30 -7.29
N VAL A 553 11.80 -25.38 -8.27
CA VAL A 553 12.23 -25.70 -9.63
C VAL A 553 13.75 -25.86 -9.65
N LYS A 554 14.22 -27.11 -9.60
CA LYS A 554 15.63 -27.44 -9.82
C LYS A 554 15.90 -27.49 -11.32
N SER A 555 16.71 -26.57 -11.85
CA SER A 555 17.17 -26.66 -13.24
C SER A 555 18.05 -27.90 -13.37
N THR A 556 17.57 -28.93 -14.05
CA THR A 556 18.26 -30.22 -14.22
C THR A 556 19.34 -30.19 -15.31
N GLY A 557 19.40 -29.12 -16.12
CA GLY A 557 20.38 -28.94 -17.18
C GLY A 557 21.61 -28.13 -16.75
N ILE A 558 22.77 -28.45 -17.33
CA ILE A 558 23.98 -27.65 -17.19
C ILE A 558 23.76 -26.32 -17.95
N THR A 559 23.96 -25.18 -17.28
CA THR A 559 23.82 -23.85 -17.92
C THR A 559 25.10 -23.44 -18.65
N GLN A 560 25.01 -22.57 -19.65
CA GLN A 560 26.20 -22.03 -20.32
C GLN A 560 27.15 -21.34 -19.32
N ALA A 561 26.60 -20.64 -18.33
CA ALA A 561 27.37 -19.98 -17.28
C ALA A 561 28.12 -20.98 -16.38
N SER A 562 27.50 -22.09 -15.99
CA SER A 562 28.19 -23.13 -15.22
C SER A 562 29.34 -23.77 -15.99
N ILE A 563 29.21 -23.92 -17.32
CA ILE A 563 30.29 -24.44 -18.18
C ILE A 563 31.42 -23.43 -18.30
N ARG A 564 31.12 -22.14 -18.45
CA ARG A 564 32.15 -21.07 -18.41
C ARG A 564 32.95 -21.10 -17.11
N LEU A 565 32.26 -21.27 -15.97
CA LEU A 565 32.92 -21.38 -14.67
C LEU A 565 33.80 -22.64 -14.58
N GLN A 566 33.33 -23.77 -15.10
CA GLN A 566 34.09 -25.02 -15.10
C GLN A 566 35.36 -24.90 -15.96
N LEU A 567 35.23 -24.36 -17.17
CA LEU A 567 36.36 -24.11 -18.07
C LEU A 567 37.39 -23.15 -17.45
N ALA A 568 36.95 -22.06 -16.81
CA ALA A 568 37.84 -21.13 -16.15
C ALA A 568 38.62 -21.77 -14.98
N LYS A 569 38.01 -22.71 -14.24
CA LYS A 569 38.69 -23.46 -13.18
C LYS A 569 39.71 -24.45 -13.76
N GLU A 570 39.34 -25.19 -14.80
CA GLU A 570 40.24 -26.12 -15.51
C GLU A 570 41.47 -25.37 -16.07
N GLU A 571 41.28 -24.17 -16.64
CA GLU A 571 42.38 -23.33 -17.15
C GLU A 571 43.27 -22.76 -16.04
N ALA A 572 42.71 -22.41 -14.88
CA ALA A 572 43.48 -21.97 -13.72
C ALA A 572 44.38 -23.10 -13.18
N GLU A 573 43.88 -24.34 -13.15
CA GLU A 573 44.64 -25.52 -12.73
C GLU A 573 45.81 -25.82 -13.70
N ILE A 574 45.57 -25.74 -15.01
CA ILE A 574 46.62 -25.93 -16.04
C ILE A 574 47.69 -24.83 -15.98
N SER A 575 47.29 -23.60 -15.68
CA SER A 575 48.22 -22.46 -15.52
C SER A 575 49.12 -22.65 -14.28
N LEU A 576 48.60 -23.24 -13.21
CA LEU A 576 49.36 -23.57 -12.00
C LEU A 576 50.34 -24.73 -12.22
N SER A 577 50.00 -25.71 -13.07
CA SER A 577 50.86 -26.86 -13.36
C SER A 577 51.97 -26.59 -14.38
N LYS A 578 52.04 -25.39 -14.98
CA LYS A 578 53.01 -24.95 -16.02
C LYS A 578 53.14 -25.93 -17.20
N SER A 579 52.10 -26.70 -17.49
CA SER A 579 52.17 -27.80 -18.46
C SER A 579 51.96 -27.36 -19.92
N GLU A 580 51.46 -26.15 -20.17
CA GLU A 580 51.25 -25.58 -21.51
C GLU A 580 51.74 -24.12 -21.56
N VAL A 581 52.31 -23.71 -22.70
CA VAL A 581 52.66 -22.30 -22.98
C VAL A 581 51.41 -21.59 -23.53
N PRO A 582 50.98 -20.45 -22.94
CA PRO A 582 49.80 -19.72 -23.41
C PRO A 582 50.03 -19.12 -24.80
N LEU A 583 49.06 -19.30 -25.71
CA LEU A 583 49.08 -18.76 -27.08
C LEU A 583 48.85 -17.24 -27.13
N HIS A 584 48.24 -16.66 -26.10
CA HIS A 584 48.00 -15.23 -25.95
C HIS A 584 48.15 -14.83 -24.48
N PRO A 585 48.75 -13.66 -24.16
CA PRO A 585 49.01 -13.24 -22.77
C PRO A 585 47.74 -13.08 -21.91
N ASP A 586 46.67 -12.55 -22.49
CA ASP A 586 45.45 -12.18 -21.73
C ASP A 586 44.19 -13.00 -22.10
N VAL A 587 44.27 -13.96 -23.02
CA VAL A 587 43.10 -14.66 -23.56
C VAL A 587 43.30 -16.17 -23.52
N THR A 588 42.40 -16.86 -22.83
CA THR A 588 42.37 -18.33 -22.77
C THR A 588 41.49 -18.92 -23.87
N ALA A 589 41.66 -20.22 -24.16
CA ALA A 589 40.88 -20.94 -25.17
C ALA A 589 39.37 -20.92 -24.88
N GLY A 590 38.99 -21.11 -23.62
CA GLY A 590 37.61 -21.03 -23.14
C GLY A 590 37.01 -19.64 -23.30
N PHE A 591 37.77 -18.60 -22.93
CA PHE A 591 37.35 -17.20 -23.11
C PHE A 591 37.20 -16.83 -24.59
N PHE A 592 38.13 -17.28 -25.44
CA PHE A 592 38.10 -17.06 -26.88
C PHE A 592 36.83 -17.62 -27.54
N ILE A 593 36.52 -18.91 -27.33
CA ILE A 593 35.32 -19.54 -27.89
C ILE A 593 34.05 -18.94 -27.29
N SER A 594 34.03 -18.67 -25.98
CA SER A 594 32.90 -18.02 -25.32
C SER A 594 32.59 -16.65 -25.93
N THR A 595 33.63 -15.86 -26.21
CA THR A 595 33.48 -14.54 -26.86
C THR A 595 32.95 -14.68 -28.29
N GLY A 596 33.42 -15.67 -29.05
CA GLY A 596 32.89 -15.94 -30.39
C GLY A 596 31.41 -16.31 -30.39
N ILE A 597 30.96 -17.14 -29.44
CA ILE A 597 29.52 -17.44 -29.25
C ILE A 597 28.73 -16.19 -28.85
N ASP A 598 29.29 -15.31 -28.02
CA ASP A 598 28.64 -14.04 -27.64
C ASP A 598 28.52 -13.08 -28.84
N LEU A 599 29.52 -13.05 -29.73
CA LEU A 599 29.48 -12.30 -30.99
C LEU A 599 28.40 -12.85 -31.94
N GLU A 600 28.26 -14.17 -32.02
CA GLU A 600 27.20 -14.81 -32.82
C GLU A 600 25.79 -14.44 -32.30
N ASP A 601 25.58 -14.39 -30.98
CA ASP A 601 24.32 -13.93 -30.38
C ASP A 601 24.07 -12.43 -30.67
N GLN A 602 25.13 -11.61 -30.73
CA GLN A 602 25.02 -10.19 -31.12
C GLN A 602 24.67 -10.00 -32.60
N GLN A 603 25.26 -10.80 -33.50
CA GLN A 603 24.87 -10.84 -34.92
C GLN A 603 23.39 -11.20 -35.06
N GLN A 604 22.92 -12.20 -34.32
CA GLN A 604 21.52 -12.61 -34.36
C GLN A 604 20.57 -11.53 -33.85
N ARG A 605 20.90 -10.82 -32.77
CA ARG A 605 20.11 -9.67 -32.28
C ARG A 605 20.06 -8.53 -33.31
N LEU A 606 21.15 -8.32 -34.05
CA LEU A 606 21.18 -7.34 -35.14
C LEU A 606 20.25 -7.77 -36.30
N ARG A 607 20.28 -9.05 -36.71
CA ARG A 607 19.32 -9.60 -37.70
C ARG A 607 17.87 -9.38 -37.27
N GLU A 608 17.55 -9.69 -36.02
CA GLU A 608 16.20 -9.53 -35.47
C GLU A 608 15.76 -8.07 -35.44
N ALA A 609 16.66 -7.15 -35.07
CA ALA A 609 16.37 -5.71 -35.07
C ALA A 609 16.07 -5.17 -36.48
N THR A 610 16.83 -5.61 -37.48
CA THR A 610 16.60 -5.25 -38.90
C THR A 610 15.30 -5.85 -39.43
N ARG A 611 15.00 -7.13 -39.12
CA ARG A 611 13.78 -7.82 -39.57
C ARG A 611 12.50 -7.25 -38.97
N LEU A 612 12.55 -6.76 -37.72
CA LEU A 612 11.39 -6.20 -37.01
C LEU A 612 11.04 -4.76 -37.43
N GLY A 613 11.75 -4.17 -38.40
CA GLY A 613 11.46 -2.82 -38.88
C GLY A 613 11.68 -1.73 -37.83
N LEU A 614 12.51 -1.99 -36.81
CA LEU A 614 12.83 -1.01 -35.76
C LEU A 614 13.55 0.23 -36.34
N SER A 615 14.03 0.16 -37.58
CA SER A 615 14.62 1.23 -38.41
C SER A 615 13.62 2.29 -38.94
N GLY A 616 12.37 2.30 -38.48
CA GLY A 616 11.34 3.23 -38.98
C GLY A 616 11.52 4.71 -38.60
N THR A 617 12.41 5.05 -37.67
CA THR A 617 12.74 6.45 -37.30
C THR A 617 14.25 6.67 -37.33
N ASP A 618 14.68 7.88 -37.69
CA ASP A 618 16.11 8.24 -37.83
C ASP A 618 16.91 7.94 -36.55
N THR A 619 16.33 8.18 -35.38
CA THR A 619 16.96 7.88 -34.08
C THR A 619 17.22 6.38 -33.90
N ASN A 620 16.32 5.52 -34.39
CA ASN A 620 16.51 4.08 -34.31
C ASN A 620 17.50 3.56 -35.38
N GLN A 621 17.54 4.17 -36.57
CA GLN A 621 18.54 3.86 -37.59
C GLN A 621 19.95 4.17 -37.08
N VAL A 622 20.15 5.33 -36.43
CA VAL A 622 21.43 5.69 -35.79
C VAL A 622 21.83 4.65 -34.74
N ARG A 623 20.90 4.19 -33.90
CA ARG A 623 21.19 3.16 -32.88
C ARG A 623 21.56 1.81 -33.49
N VAL A 624 20.89 1.39 -34.56
CA VAL A 624 21.23 0.15 -35.27
C VAL A 624 22.60 0.27 -35.94
N GLN A 625 22.90 1.40 -36.56
CA GLN A 625 24.20 1.66 -37.19
C GLN A 625 25.34 1.69 -36.15
N GLN A 626 25.16 2.36 -35.02
CA GLN A 626 26.14 2.38 -33.93
C GLN A 626 26.42 0.97 -33.38
N ARG A 627 25.37 0.16 -33.18
CA ARG A 627 25.52 -1.25 -32.77
C ARG A 627 26.29 -2.06 -33.82
N SER A 628 26.01 -1.83 -35.10
CA SER A 628 26.71 -2.45 -36.22
C SER A 628 28.21 -2.13 -36.20
N ASN A 629 28.57 -0.84 -36.07
CA ASN A 629 29.96 -0.39 -36.03
C ASN A 629 30.72 -0.94 -34.81
N ILE A 630 30.08 -1.00 -33.64
CA ILE A 630 30.69 -1.58 -32.43
C ILE A 630 30.91 -3.09 -32.62
N LEU A 631 29.94 -3.79 -33.19
CA LEU A 631 30.04 -5.23 -33.45
C LEU A 631 31.19 -5.54 -34.42
N MET A 632 31.31 -4.77 -35.50
CA MET A 632 32.40 -4.89 -36.48
C MET A 632 33.79 -4.81 -35.82
N ARG A 633 34.03 -3.75 -35.03
CA ARG A 633 35.32 -3.58 -34.31
C ARG A 633 35.61 -4.74 -33.36
N ARG A 634 34.59 -5.28 -32.69
CA ARG A 634 34.76 -6.41 -31.78
C ARG A 634 35.04 -7.71 -32.53
N ILE A 635 34.44 -7.91 -33.70
CA ILE A 635 34.72 -9.05 -34.57
C ILE A 635 36.15 -8.95 -35.10
N GLU A 636 36.59 -7.80 -35.60
CA GLU A 636 37.96 -7.58 -36.10
C GLU A 636 39.01 -7.86 -35.00
N ALA A 637 38.81 -7.33 -33.79
CA ALA A 637 39.69 -7.60 -32.66
C ALA A 637 39.70 -9.09 -32.27
N TRP A 638 38.55 -9.76 -32.30
CA TRP A 638 38.46 -11.18 -32.02
C TRP A 638 39.10 -12.05 -33.12
N GLN A 639 39.02 -11.62 -34.39
CA GLN A 639 39.65 -12.29 -35.53
C GLN A 639 41.19 -12.27 -35.44
N GLN A 640 41.79 -11.18 -34.93
CA GLN A 640 43.23 -11.12 -34.66
C GLN A 640 43.67 -12.19 -33.64
N VAL A 641 42.85 -12.44 -32.62
CA VAL A 641 43.09 -13.50 -31.64
C VAL A 641 42.81 -14.88 -32.24
N GLN A 642 41.79 -15.00 -33.10
CA GLN A 642 41.47 -16.23 -33.82
C GLN A 642 42.64 -16.73 -34.67
N ASP A 643 43.46 -15.83 -35.23
CA ASP A 643 44.63 -16.22 -36.04
C ASP A 643 45.72 -16.94 -35.23
N LEU A 644 45.77 -16.70 -33.92
CA LEU A 644 46.69 -17.38 -33.01
C LEU A 644 46.17 -18.77 -32.61
N PHE A 645 44.86 -18.87 -32.33
CA PHE A 645 44.24 -20.12 -31.87
C PHE A 645 43.85 -21.07 -33.01
N MET A 646 43.56 -20.52 -34.19
CA MET A 646 43.01 -21.22 -35.37
C MET A 646 43.63 -20.65 -36.66
N PRO A 647 44.95 -20.77 -36.87
CA PRO A 647 45.67 -20.08 -37.95
C PRO A 647 45.16 -20.40 -39.35
N GLY A 648 44.68 -21.62 -39.59
CA GLY A 648 44.12 -22.04 -40.86
C GLY A 648 42.77 -21.41 -41.24
N VAL A 649 42.17 -20.60 -40.35
CA VAL A 649 40.94 -19.83 -40.63
C VAL A 649 41.23 -18.55 -41.39
N SER A 650 42.43 -17.97 -41.27
CA SER A 650 42.83 -16.76 -42.00
C SER A 650 42.62 -16.92 -43.52
N THR A 651 43.08 -18.05 -44.07
CA THR A 651 42.89 -18.42 -45.48
C THR A 651 41.41 -18.54 -45.88
N LEU A 652 40.58 -19.13 -45.00
CA LEU A 652 39.14 -19.26 -45.25
C LEU A 652 38.42 -17.90 -45.24
N ARG A 653 38.88 -16.95 -44.43
CA ARG A 653 38.34 -15.58 -44.43
C ARG A 653 38.74 -14.86 -45.71
N ASP A 654 39.98 -14.98 -46.16
CA ASP A 654 40.45 -14.36 -47.40
C ASP A 654 39.69 -14.90 -48.63
N GLU A 655 39.51 -16.22 -48.72
CA GLU A 655 38.70 -16.87 -49.76
C GLU A 655 37.24 -16.41 -49.73
N SER A 656 36.64 -16.34 -48.54
CA SER A 656 35.25 -15.88 -48.37
C SER A 656 35.08 -14.42 -48.81
N THR A 657 36.10 -13.58 -48.62
CA THR A 657 36.08 -12.15 -48.97
C THR A 657 36.23 -11.95 -50.48
N GLN A 658 36.99 -12.81 -51.16
CA GLN A 658 37.17 -12.77 -52.62
C GLN A 658 35.96 -13.28 -53.41
N VAL A 659 35.25 -14.30 -52.89
CA VAL A 659 34.13 -14.95 -53.61
C VAL A 659 32.85 -14.11 -53.67
N THR A 660 32.63 -13.19 -52.73
CA THR A 660 31.27 -12.67 -52.49
C THR A 660 30.93 -11.30 -53.07
N ASN A 661 31.87 -10.46 -53.51
CA ASN A 661 31.69 -9.19 -54.26
C ASN A 661 30.49 -8.26 -53.90
N GLN A 662 29.87 -8.45 -52.73
CA GLN A 662 28.80 -7.66 -52.15
C GLN A 662 29.15 -7.33 -50.70
N PRO A 663 28.81 -6.14 -50.20
CA PRO A 663 28.98 -5.83 -48.79
C PRO A 663 28.03 -6.72 -47.99
N HIS A 664 28.55 -7.78 -47.36
CA HIS A 664 27.78 -8.57 -46.41
C HIS A 664 27.21 -7.64 -45.36
N SER A 665 25.91 -7.78 -45.07
CA SER A 665 25.37 -7.30 -43.80
C SER A 665 26.25 -7.89 -42.69
N LEU A 666 26.75 -7.06 -41.78
CA LEU A 666 27.58 -7.51 -40.64
C LEU A 666 26.94 -8.64 -39.82
N ALA A 667 25.62 -8.76 -39.92
CA ALA A 667 24.84 -9.81 -39.30
C ALA A 667 25.05 -11.20 -39.93
N ASP A 668 25.59 -11.28 -41.17
CA ASP A 668 25.76 -12.50 -41.97
C ASP A 668 27.21 -12.92 -42.18
N LEU A 669 28.16 -12.16 -41.63
CA LEU A 669 29.57 -12.50 -41.65
C LEU A 669 29.85 -13.79 -40.86
N LEU A 670 30.51 -14.76 -41.50
CA LEU A 670 30.88 -16.02 -40.86
C LEU A 670 32.01 -15.80 -39.85
N LEU A 671 31.79 -16.19 -38.60
CA LEU A 671 32.80 -16.10 -37.54
C LEU A 671 33.81 -17.25 -37.58
N PHE A 672 33.55 -18.30 -38.38
CA PHE A 672 34.38 -19.51 -38.48
C PHE A 672 34.71 -20.11 -37.10
N LEU A 673 33.71 -20.19 -36.23
CA LEU A 673 33.79 -21.02 -35.02
C LEU A 673 34.11 -22.48 -35.40
N PRO A 674 34.69 -23.30 -34.51
CA PRO A 674 34.99 -24.70 -34.79
C PRO A 674 33.85 -25.47 -35.49
N SER A 675 32.60 -25.28 -35.05
CA SER A 675 31.43 -25.92 -35.66
C SER A 675 31.03 -25.40 -37.04
N GLN A 676 31.60 -24.28 -37.49
CA GLN A 676 31.31 -23.63 -38.77
C GLN A 676 32.37 -23.94 -39.84
N ILE A 677 33.52 -24.51 -39.45
CA ILE A 677 34.61 -24.86 -40.36
C ILE A 677 34.27 -26.08 -41.24
N ASN A 678 33.49 -27.03 -40.72
CA ASN A 678 33.07 -28.24 -41.42
C ASN A 678 34.24 -29.01 -42.09
N GLY A 679 35.39 -29.10 -41.41
CA GLY A 679 36.58 -29.83 -41.91
C GLY A 679 37.36 -29.15 -43.03
N LYS A 680 37.05 -27.90 -43.40
CA LYS A 680 37.77 -27.13 -44.43
C LYS A 680 39.20 -26.73 -44.02
N THR A 681 39.48 -26.69 -42.72
CA THR A 681 40.82 -26.45 -42.18
C THR A 681 41.00 -27.21 -40.87
N VAL A 682 42.24 -27.40 -40.44
CA VAL A 682 42.55 -28.12 -39.19
C VAL A 682 42.21 -27.22 -38.00
N CYS A 683 41.27 -27.67 -37.16
CA CYS A 683 40.94 -27.02 -35.88
C CYS A 683 41.46 -27.89 -34.71
N PRO A 684 42.12 -27.29 -33.70
CA PRO A 684 42.52 -28.04 -32.50
C PRO A 684 41.31 -28.69 -31.81
N ARG A 685 41.37 -30.00 -31.57
CA ARG A 685 40.29 -30.77 -30.92
C ARG A 685 39.87 -30.20 -29.54
N LYS A 686 40.79 -29.53 -28.84
CA LYS A 686 40.51 -28.82 -27.57
C LYS A 686 39.47 -27.70 -27.75
N LEU A 687 39.57 -26.92 -28.83
CA LEU A 687 38.63 -25.83 -29.14
C LEU A 687 37.27 -26.36 -29.57
N GLU A 688 37.25 -27.43 -30.38
CA GLU A 688 36.02 -28.14 -30.75
C GLU A 688 35.28 -28.66 -29.51
N MET A 689 35.99 -29.24 -28.55
CA MET A 689 35.40 -29.73 -27.29
C MET A 689 34.88 -28.58 -26.41
N ILE A 690 35.62 -27.48 -26.32
CA ILE A 690 35.19 -26.27 -25.60
C ILE A 690 33.90 -25.71 -26.19
N GLU A 691 33.82 -25.59 -27.52
CA GLU A 691 32.59 -25.16 -28.19
C GLU A 691 31.46 -26.14 -27.92
N PHE A 692 31.68 -27.45 -28.09
CA PHE A 692 30.66 -28.46 -27.84
C PHE A 692 30.03 -28.32 -26.44
N ARG A 693 30.86 -28.23 -25.40
CA ARG A 693 30.38 -28.05 -24.02
C ARG A 693 29.58 -26.75 -23.90
N LEU A 694 30.11 -25.61 -24.35
CA LEU A 694 29.41 -24.33 -24.26
C LEU A 694 28.07 -24.32 -25.02
N ARG A 695 27.98 -25.01 -26.17
CA ARG A 695 26.75 -25.15 -26.96
C ARG A 695 25.74 -26.06 -26.29
N GLU A 696 26.17 -27.11 -25.59
CA GLU A 696 25.28 -27.95 -24.79
C GLU A 696 24.60 -27.13 -23.69
N GLY A 697 25.37 -26.33 -22.94
CA GLY A 697 24.82 -25.42 -21.94
C GLY A 697 23.90 -24.35 -22.54
N GLN A 698 24.28 -23.79 -23.69
CA GLN A 698 23.46 -22.83 -24.42
C GLN A 698 22.12 -23.44 -24.89
N ALA A 699 22.12 -24.71 -25.31
CA ALA A 699 20.91 -25.42 -25.72
C ALA A 699 19.96 -25.66 -24.53
N PHE A 700 20.47 -26.04 -23.36
CA PHE A 700 19.67 -26.16 -22.14
C PHE A 700 19.05 -24.83 -21.71
N ASP A 701 19.82 -23.75 -21.68
CA ASP A 701 19.33 -22.41 -21.34
C ASP A 701 18.24 -21.96 -22.33
N ALA A 702 18.46 -22.19 -23.63
CA ALA A 702 17.48 -21.85 -24.66
C ALA A 702 16.19 -22.70 -24.54
N LEU A 703 16.31 -24.00 -24.29
CA LEU A 703 15.17 -24.90 -24.13
C LEU A 703 14.34 -24.55 -22.89
N ASN A 704 14.98 -24.23 -21.77
CA ASN A 704 14.29 -23.75 -20.57
C ASN A 704 13.53 -22.44 -20.84
N ASN A 705 14.14 -21.49 -21.53
CA ASN A 705 13.49 -20.24 -21.92
C ASN A 705 12.29 -20.46 -22.86
N ILE A 706 12.37 -21.42 -23.79
CA ILE A 706 11.24 -21.81 -24.64
C ILE A 706 10.10 -22.38 -23.81
N ARG A 707 10.40 -23.34 -22.91
CA ARG A 707 9.40 -23.97 -22.02
C ARG A 707 8.69 -22.94 -21.15
N GLN A 708 9.45 -22.08 -20.45
CA GLN A 708 8.90 -21.01 -19.62
C GLN A 708 8.08 -20.00 -20.43
N GLY A 709 8.56 -19.62 -21.63
CA GLY A 709 7.86 -18.74 -22.53
C GLY A 709 6.52 -19.30 -23.00
N LEU A 710 6.48 -20.58 -23.39
CA LEU A 710 5.26 -21.28 -23.80
C LEU A 710 4.24 -21.39 -22.66
N CYS A 711 4.67 -21.76 -21.45
CA CYS A 711 3.81 -21.78 -20.28
C CYS A 711 3.21 -20.39 -19.98
N SER A 712 4.06 -19.35 -20.01
CA SER A 712 3.63 -17.96 -19.79
C SER A 712 2.63 -17.50 -20.85
N ARG A 713 2.86 -17.87 -22.11
CA ARG A 713 1.95 -17.55 -23.22
C ARG A 713 0.60 -18.23 -23.05
N ALA A 714 0.57 -19.52 -22.72
CA ALA A 714 -0.66 -20.27 -22.50
C ALA A 714 -1.48 -19.66 -21.35
N TYR A 715 -0.83 -19.33 -20.23
CA TYR A 715 -1.47 -18.61 -19.13
C TYR A 715 -2.04 -17.27 -19.57
N MET A 716 -1.27 -16.47 -20.32
CA MET A 716 -1.71 -15.13 -20.73
C MET A 716 -2.89 -15.14 -21.70
N LEU A 717 -2.96 -16.13 -22.58
CA LEU A 717 -4.11 -16.34 -23.46
C LEU A 717 -5.36 -16.68 -22.63
N LYS A 718 -5.27 -17.68 -21.74
CA LYS A 718 -6.39 -18.04 -20.84
C LYS A 718 -6.84 -16.86 -19.97
N PHE A 719 -5.89 -16.12 -19.39
CA PHE A 719 -6.19 -14.96 -18.55
C PHE A 719 -6.90 -13.85 -19.34
N LYS A 720 -6.40 -13.55 -20.55
CA LYS A 720 -7.02 -12.56 -21.42
C LYS A 720 -8.46 -12.93 -21.75
N ASP A 721 -8.69 -14.17 -22.17
CA ASP A 721 -10.02 -14.63 -22.60
C ASP A 721 -11.01 -14.64 -21.43
N ARG A 722 -10.55 -14.95 -20.21
CA ARG A 722 -11.40 -15.07 -19.02
C ARG A 722 -11.65 -13.76 -18.28
N PHE A 723 -10.68 -12.84 -18.24
CA PHE A 723 -10.73 -11.68 -17.33
C PHE A 723 -10.67 -10.30 -18.00
N LEU A 724 -10.22 -10.20 -19.26
CA LEU A 724 -9.97 -8.91 -19.88
C LEU A 724 -11.10 -8.47 -20.83
N CYS A 725 -11.88 -7.49 -20.35
CA CYS A 725 -12.93 -6.85 -21.14
C CYS A 725 -12.49 -5.45 -21.64
N GLY A 726 -13.03 -5.02 -22.78
CA GLY A 726 -12.78 -3.70 -23.36
C GLY A 726 -11.50 -3.59 -24.21
N GLN A 727 -11.45 -2.58 -25.07
CA GLN A 727 -10.39 -2.43 -26.09
C GLN A 727 -9.00 -2.19 -25.49
N GLY A 728 -8.87 -1.26 -24.53
CA GLY A 728 -7.57 -0.88 -23.97
C GLY A 728 -6.84 -2.03 -23.25
N ALA A 729 -7.57 -2.80 -22.43
CA ALA A 729 -7.01 -3.96 -21.73
C ALA A 729 -6.61 -5.07 -22.71
N ASN A 730 -7.43 -5.33 -23.73
CA ASN A 730 -7.14 -6.30 -24.78
C ASN A 730 -5.91 -5.94 -25.61
N THR A 731 -5.75 -4.65 -25.97
CA THR A 731 -4.57 -4.18 -26.70
C THR A 731 -3.29 -4.36 -25.87
N ARG A 732 -3.31 -4.02 -24.57
CA ARG A 732 -2.16 -4.26 -23.68
C ARG A 732 -1.80 -5.73 -23.57
N ALA A 733 -2.78 -6.60 -23.38
CA ALA A 733 -2.54 -8.04 -23.31
C ALA A 733 -2.00 -8.61 -24.62
N ARG A 734 -2.52 -8.18 -25.77
CA ARG A 734 -1.98 -8.55 -27.10
C ARG A 734 -0.52 -8.11 -27.25
N ASN A 735 -0.17 -6.91 -26.79
CA ASN A 735 1.22 -6.45 -26.82
C ASN A 735 2.12 -7.32 -25.93
N CYS A 736 1.69 -7.69 -24.72
CA CYS A 736 2.43 -8.61 -23.86
C CYS A 736 2.63 -9.98 -24.51
N VAL A 737 1.59 -10.56 -25.13
CA VAL A 737 1.69 -11.83 -25.87
C VAL A 737 2.68 -11.71 -27.02
N LYS A 738 2.61 -10.62 -27.80
CA LYS A 738 3.56 -10.34 -28.89
C LYS A 738 5.00 -10.26 -28.39
N THR A 739 5.24 -9.64 -27.23
CA THR A 739 6.57 -9.61 -26.59
C THR A 739 7.03 -11.01 -26.18
N LEU A 740 6.14 -11.85 -25.65
CA LEU A 740 6.46 -13.24 -25.33
C LEU A 740 6.79 -14.05 -26.59
N ASP A 741 6.03 -13.89 -27.67
CA ASP A 741 6.31 -14.58 -28.94
C ASP A 741 7.67 -14.21 -29.51
N VAL A 742 8.07 -12.93 -29.44
CA VAL A 742 9.42 -12.50 -29.82
C VAL A 742 10.49 -13.18 -28.97
N LYS A 743 10.29 -13.26 -27.65
CA LYS A 743 11.23 -13.95 -26.74
C LYS A 743 11.33 -15.46 -27.04
N ILE A 744 10.20 -16.13 -27.25
CA ILE A 744 10.16 -17.55 -27.62
C ILE A 744 10.87 -17.78 -28.96
N GLY A 745 10.63 -16.91 -29.95
CA GLY A 745 11.27 -16.97 -31.25
C GLY A 745 12.80 -16.80 -31.18
N SER A 746 13.28 -15.84 -30.38
CA SER A 746 14.71 -15.62 -30.16
C SER A 746 15.36 -16.83 -29.45
N ALA A 747 14.72 -17.35 -28.39
CA ALA A 747 15.19 -18.56 -27.71
C ALA A 747 15.18 -19.81 -28.63
N THR A 748 14.16 -19.96 -29.48
CA THR A 748 14.08 -21.03 -30.49
C THR A 748 15.23 -20.96 -31.49
N THR A 749 15.57 -19.75 -31.94
CA THR A 749 16.70 -19.56 -32.86
C THR A 749 18.02 -19.92 -32.20
N ARG A 750 18.25 -19.46 -30.96
CA ARG A 750 19.43 -19.82 -30.16
C ARG A 750 19.55 -21.33 -29.96
N TYR A 751 18.44 -22.00 -29.63
CA TYR A 751 18.40 -23.46 -29.50
C TYR A 751 18.80 -24.16 -30.81
N ARG A 752 18.23 -23.73 -31.95
CA ARG A 752 18.54 -24.31 -33.27
C ARG A 752 20.01 -24.11 -33.66
N MET A 753 20.59 -22.96 -33.35
CA MET A 753 22.01 -22.67 -33.62
C MET A 753 22.91 -23.58 -32.79
N ALA A 754 22.66 -23.65 -31.48
CA ALA A 754 23.38 -24.55 -30.59
C ALA A 754 23.24 -26.02 -31.02
N TYR A 755 22.02 -26.46 -31.33
CA TYR A 755 21.76 -27.84 -31.78
C TYR A 755 22.46 -28.17 -33.10
N ARG A 756 22.55 -27.22 -34.04
CA ARG A 756 23.32 -27.39 -35.28
C ARG A 756 24.81 -27.54 -35.00
N ALA A 757 25.38 -26.68 -34.16
CA ALA A 757 26.79 -26.77 -33.77
C ALA A 757 27.12 -28.11 -33.10
N LEU A 758 26.26 -28.56 -32.17
CA LEU A 758 26.37 -29.88 -31.53
C LEU A 758 26.24 -31.04 -32.52
N SER A 759 25.37 -30.90 -33.53
CA SER A 759 25.19 -31.90 -34.59
C SER A 759 26.41 -32.03 -35.48
N THR A 760 27.13 -30.93 -35.74
CA THR A 760 28.37 -30.92 -36.51
C THR A 760 29.54 -31.49 -35.70
N LEU A 761 29.72 -31.03 -34.45
CA LEU A 761 30.87 -31.39 -33.60
C LEU A 761 30.73 -32.77 -32.95
N GLY A 762 29.51 -33.22 -32.67
CA GLY A 762 29.26 -34.48 -31.96
C GLY A 762 29.91 -35.71 -32.60
N PRO A 763 29.71 -35.95 -33.92
CA PRO A 763 30.33 -37.06 -34.62
C PRO A 763 31.87 -37.03 -34.61
N SER A 764 32.49 -35.87 -34.85
CA SER A 764 33.96 -35.75 -34.89
C SER A 764 34.61 -35.91 -33.51
N LEU A 765 33.92 -35.49 -32.45
CA LEU A 765 34.41 -35.59 -31.08
C LEU A 765 34.11 -36.94 -30.41
N GLY A 766 33.29 -37.80 -31.02
CA GLY A 766 32.83 -39.06 -30.43
C GLY A 766 31.78 -38.88 -29.32
N GLN A 767 31.10 -37.72 -29.28
CA GLN A 767 30.08 -37.42 -28.28
C GLN A 767 28.74 -38.04 -28.69
N VAL A 768 28.32 -39.08 -27.97
CA VAL A 768 27.05 -39.80 -28.16
C VAL A 768 26.07 -39.50 -27.02
N GLY A 769 24.77 -39.69 -27.26
CA GLY A 769 23.75 -39.56 -26.20
C GLY A 769 23.25 -38.13 -25.91
N TRP A 770 24.02 -37.09 -26.22
CA TRP A 770 23.63 -35.68 -25.96
C TRP A 770 22.26 -35.28 -26.54
N LYS A 771 21.85 -35.87 -27.68
CA LYS A 771 20.52 -35.66 -28.28
C LYS A 771 19.36 -36.13 -27.39
N HIS A 772 19.58 -37.13 -26.54
CA HIS A 772 18.56 -37.60 -25.60
C HIS A 772 18.37 -36.63 -24.44
N HIS A 773 19.43 -35.92 -24.03
CA HIS A 773 19.39 -34.96 -22.94
C HIS A 773 18.68 -33.65 -23.32
N LEU A 774 18.60 -33.34 -24.62
CA LEU A 774 17.96 -32.12 -25.16
C LEU A 774 16.52 -32.34 -25.68
N ARG A 775 15.83 -33.40 -25.24
CA ARG A 775 14.41 -33.64 -25.59
C ARG A 775 13.44 -32.85 -24.70
#